data_AF-A0A561B8K4-F1
#
_entry.id   AF-A0A561B8K4-F1
#
_cell.length_a   1.000
_cell.length_b   1.000
_cell.length_c   1.000
_cell.angle_alpha   90.00
_cell.angle_beta   90.00
_cell.angle_gamma   90.00
#
_symmetry.space_group_name_H-M   'P 1'
#
loop_
_entity.id
_entity.type
_entity.pdbx_description
1 polymer ?
#
loop_
_entity_poly.entity_id
_entity_poly.type
_entity_poly.pdbx_seq_one_letter_code
_entity_poly.pdbx_strand_id
1 'polypeptide(L)'
;MRQLRLYLVSLCLAACLAAGALTVPAAQAAGAAAAANPATFGPFDPRIEYQGHWAKDDDLATTVNSGSSLRFRFTGGQVGAWFETESITVPAQLYISVDGGEPKLVKVDEEHKVFAEGLDPNAIHTAEIAVKDVDEYENRWITPVQSGVVLAKIELGPGAKLVPLPSIPDRRLEFYGDSITQGVMALCPRLGIDCADGTKSYPHLVGNAFGASTNQVGFGKQGIIQPGHGNVGTASESFGYHLAGLPAEPFDPGAVVVNFGTNDAPYPSEEFAPKYLAYLRQVRAANPKALILALRPFTGTHAADIKASVEQARDRRIVYVDTTGWLAPGDYNGGSHPSVQGHQVASGKLIKVLEKLTGWRSSRPGDTVSPKLAPQGVADATCADTPLRLTFDGPVEVGRQGKLRIHRAGGEVVDTIDLGDTATYQRYVGGARSDFGELHKWTYQPVVVDGRTVSIHPHQRLAAGQVYSVTVDPGFFAGHPGISSPVEWMFRTQQDPKAGTSRLTVDGRGDADFCTVQGAVDFVAEGNDKEVRIDVAPGTYRELVYVPQTKPHVTIVGAGAGRTEISYPNNNLLNGDYAMANVPIEQAYCPRRVLPQPDRFNCWRASFGVDADDFSMTDVTVRNLTPYRGSQAEAFRGNGERIVLGRVRILGYQDSLRLQGKGFVTDSYVEGDVDFIWGTGGVFVQDSELKALHAGYYNQVRNSDNGPGNVFVRVKLTRGPDAPDDSVFLGRVELSRFPTSQVVFVDSAMDKHVKTAGFQVTSPNDCAAAGQLRFWEYGSTDLAGQPLDTSGRLACSRQLSADEAAPLRDPAAVLSGWHPVVPTSRSER
;
A
#
# COMPACT_ATOMS: atom_id res chain seq x y z
N MET A 1 14.12 -43.20 -21.04
CA MET A 1 13.86 -44.54 -21.60
C MET A 1 12.86 -45.22 -20.67
N ARG A 2 11.63 -45.65 -21.00
CA ARG A 2 10.88 -45.84 -22.25
C ARG A 2 9.37 -45.72 -21.92
N GLN A 3 8.63 -45.09 -22.84
CA GLN A 3 7.26 -45.36 -23.36
C GLN A 3 6.05 -45.40 -22.39
N LEU A 4 5.02 -44.53 -22.48
CA LEU A 4 4.12 -44.08 -23.58
C LEU A 4 3.05 -45.12 -24.00
N ARG A 5 1.76 -44.82 -23.78
CA ARG A 5 0.61 -45.21 -24.65
C ARG A 5 -0.67 -44.42 -24.31
N LEU A 6 -1.09 -43.58 -25.25
CA LEU A 6 -2.46 -43.06 -25.45
C LEU A 6 -3.38 -44.17 -25.99
N TYR A 7 -4.71 -44.02 -25.86
CA TYR A 7 -5.67 -44.04 -26.99
C TYR A 7 -7.06 -43.53 -26.57
N LEU A 8 -7.58 -42.57 -27.36
CA LEU A 8 -8.98 -42.08 -27.43
C LEU A 8 -9.90 -43.10 -28.15
N VAL A 9 -11.22 -42.96 -27.98
CA VAL A 9 -12.23 -42.83 -29.08
C VAL A 9 -13.65 -42.68 -28.48
N SER A 10 -14.35 -41.62 -28.88
CA SER A 10 -15.80 -41.39 -28.75
C SER A 10 -16.59 -42.14 -29.83
N LEU A 11 -17.86 -42.49 -29.60
CA LEU A 11 -18.90 -42.32 -30.63
C LEU A 11 -20.33 -42.42 -30.08
N CYS A 12 -21.20 -41.59 -30.67
CA CYS A 12 -22.62 -41.36 -30.44
C CYS A 12 -23.53 -42.57 -30.69
N LEU A 13 -24.73 -42.56 -30.07
CA LEU A 13 -25.95 -43.00 -30.74
C LEU A 13 -27.20 -42.31 -30.17
N ALA A 14 -27.99 -41.75 -31.08
CA ALA A 14 -29.28 -41.12 -30.82
C ALA A 14 -30.41 -41.92 -31.49
N ALA A 15 -31.62 -41.73 -30.95
CA ALA A 15 -32.96 -42.01 -31.49
C ALA A 15 -33.54 -43.43 -31.35
N CYS A 16 -34.66 -43.57 -30.60
CA CYS A 16 -36.02 -43.58 -31.16
C CYS A 16 -37.13 -43.94 -30.15
N LEU A 17 -38.21 -43.14 -30.21
CA LEU A 17 -39.66 -43.48 -30.14
C LEU A 17 -40.37 -43.84 -28.81
N ALA A 18 -41.05 -42.82 -28.28
CA ALA A 18 -42.50 -42.70 -28.01
C ALA A 18 -43.33 -43.89 -27.50
N ALA A 19 -43.95 -43.74 -26.31
CA ALA A 19 -45.40 -43.61 -26.09
C ALA A 19 -45.79 -43.93 -24.63
N GLY A 20 -46.67 -43.13 -24.01
CA GLY A 20 -47.35 -43.52 -22.76
C GLY A 20 -47.57 -42.36 -21.80
N ALA A 21 -48.70 -41.66 -21.96
CA ALA A 21 -49.13 -40.58 -21.10
C ALA A 21 -49.45 -41.06 -19.67
N LEU A 22 -48.80 -40.45 -18.67
CA LEU A 22 -49.29 -40.36 -17.30
C LEU A 22 -49.09 -38.91 -16.85
N THR A 23 -50.21 -38.19 -16.80
CA THR A 23 -50.32 -36.86 -16.21
C THR A 23 -50.08 -36.96 -14.70
N VAL A 24 -48.95 -36.44 -14.23
CA VAL A 24 -48.66 -36.22 -12.79
C VAL A 24 -48.77 -34.70 -12.55
N PRO A 25 -49.39 -34.24 -11.44
CA PRO A 25 -49.75 -32.84 -11.27
C PRO A 25 -48.50 -31.96 -11.16
N ALA A 26 -48.59 -30.74 -11.68
CA ALA A 26 -47.60 -29.69 -11.50
C ALA A 26 -47.48 -29.32 -10.01
N ALA A 27 -46.57 -29.98 -9.31
CA ALA A 27 -46.08 -29.56 -8.01
C ALA A 27 -44.62 -30.05 -7.86
N GLN A 28 -43.73 -29.10 -7.58
CA GLN A 28 -42.32 -29.31 -7.21
C GLN A 28 -41.40 -29.86 -8.30
N ALA A 29 -41.16 -29.04 -9.32
CA ALA A 29 -39.83 -28.93 -9.93
C ALA A 29 -39.24 -27.55 -9.58
N ALA A 30 -39.07 -27.30 -8.28
CA ALA A 30 -38.04 -26.35 -7.86
C ALA A 30 -36.72 -27.08 -8.11
N GLY A 31 -36.10 -26.80 -9.26
CA GLY A 31 -34.76 -27.27 -9.54
C GLY A 31 -33.88 -26.92 -8.34
N ALA A 32 -33.15 -27.91 -7.84
CA ALA A 32 -32.02 -27.65 -6.98
C ALA A 32 -31.09 -26.72 -7.78
N ALA A 33 -31.17 -25.42 -7.52
CA ALA A 33 -30.13 -24.51 -7.92
C ALA A 33 -28.86 -25.09 -7.31
N ALA A 34 -27.90 -25.49 -8.16
CA ALA A 34 -26.57 -25.80 -7.67
C ALA A 34 -26.16 -24.63 -6.76
N ALA A 35 -25.92 -24.92 -5.48
CA ALA A 35 -25.54 -23.88 -4.54
C ALA A 35 -24.35 -23.14 -5.16
N ALA A 36 -24.53 -21.86 -5.44
CA ALA A 36 -23.47 -21.06 -6.05
C ALA A 36 -22.24 -21.14 -5.14
N ASN A 37 -21.05 -21.29 -5.71
CA ASN A 37 -19.83 -21.41 -4.93
C ASN A 37 -19.64 -20.15 -4.06
N PRO A 38 -19.13 -20.29 -2.83
CA PRO A 38 -18.81 -19.15 -1.99
C PRO A 38 -17.74 -18.27 -2.67
N ALA A 39 -17.78 -16.97 -2.39
CA ALA A 39 -16.79 -16.03 -2.90
C ALA A 39 -15.57 -16.06 -1.98
N THR A 40 -14.37 -16.28 -2.53
CA THR A 40 -13.13 -16.32 -1.74
C THR A 40 -12.16 -15.25 -2.18
N PHE A 41 -11.44 -14.68 -1.22
CA PHE A 41 -10.47 -13.62 -1.43
C PHE A 41 -9.16 -14.02 -0.73
N GLY A 42 -8.06 -13.99 -1.46
CA GLY A 42 -6.74 -14.27 -0.90
C GLY A 42 -6.31 -13.21 0.13
N PRO A 43 -5.29 -13.49 0.95
CA PRO A 43 -4.91 -12.64 2.07
C PRO A 43 -4.15 -11.37 1.63
N PHE A 44 -3.91 -11.20 0.33
CA PHE A 44 -3.29 -10.01 -0.24
C PHE A 44 -4.29 -9.09 -0.96
N ASP A 45 -5.59 -9.37 -0.85
CA ASP A 45 -6.60 -8.47 -1.36
C ASP A 45 -6.47 -7.09 -0.68
N PRO A 46 -6.31 -5.99 -1.43
CA PRO A 46 -6.03 -4.66 -0.88
C PRO A 46 -7.20 -4.08 -0.07
N ARG A 47 -8.37 -4.73 -0.11
CA ARG A 47 -9.54 -4.36 0.70
C ARG A 47 -9.49 -4.97 2.11
N ILE A 48 -8.52 -5.84 2.38
CA ILE A 48 -8.22 -6.39 3.71
C ILE A 48 -7.07 -5.58 4.32
N GLU A 49 -7.37 -4.85 5.40
CA GLU A 49 -6.38 -4.12 6.16
C GLU A 49 -5.79 -5.02 7.25
N TYR A 50 -4.47 -5.10 7.30
CA TYR A 50 -3.73 -5.82 8.33
C TYR A 50 -3.08 -4.82 9.29
N GLN A 51 -3.18 -5.10 10.59
CA GLN A 51 -2.48 -4.40 11.65
C GLN A 51 -1.64 -5.39 12.46
N GLY A 52 -0.44 -4.98 12.86
CA GLY A 52 0.55 -5.86 13.47
C GLY A 52 1.46 -6.55 12.45
N HIS A 53 2.29 -7.46 12.95
CA HIS A 53 3.25 -8.20 12.12
C HIS A 53 2.56 -9.37 11.44
N TRP A 54 2.33 -9.24 10.13
CA TRP A 54 1.80 -10.29 9.27
C TRP A 54 2.82 -10.64 8.19
N ALA A 55 3.46 -11.80 8.35
CA ALA A 55 4.23 -12.45 7.30
C ALA A 55 3.35 -12.73 6.09
N LYS A 56 3.77 -12.28 4.91
CA LYS A 56 3.05 -12.48 3.65
C LYS A 56 3.90 -13.32 2.71
N ASP A 57 3.53 -14.58 2.52
CA ASP A 57 4.28 -15.52 1.68
C ASP A 57 3.37 -16.36 0.80
N ASP A 58 3.71 -16.44 -0.49
CA ASP A 58 2.96 -17.10 -1.57
C ASP A 58 1.47 -16.72 -1.68
N ASP A 59 0.61 -17.39 -0.90
CA ASP A 59 -0.86 -17.25 -0.82
C ASP A 59 -1.36 -17.23 0.64
N LEU A 60 -0.45 -17.08 1.61
CA LEU A 60 -0.73 -17.14 3.05
C LEU A 60 -0.31 -15.85 3.77
N ALA A 61 -1.12 -15.43 4.74
CA ALA A 61 -0.74 -14.42 5.72
C ALA A 61 -0.61 -15.05 7.12
N THR A 62 0.58 -15.00 7.69
CA THR A 62 0.89 -15.59 9.00
C THR A 62 1.17 -14.51 10.05
N THR A 63 0.57 -14.63 11.24
CA THR A 63 1.01 -13.86 12.41
C THR A 63 1.19 -14.73 13.64
N VAL A 64 2.18 -14.37 14.44
CA VAL A 64 2.56 -15.03 15.71
C VAL A 64 2.55 -14.03 16.87
N ASN A 65 1.95 -12.86 16.65
CA ASN A 65 1.89 -11.78 17.61
C ASN A 65 0.45 -11.53 18.06
N SER A 66 0.21 -11.65 19.35
CA SER A 66 -1.03 -11.25 20.01
C SER A 66 -1.30 -9.76 19.81
N GLY A 67 -2.57 -9.38 19.70
CA GLY A 67 -2.97 -8.01 19.41
C GLY A 67 -2.90 -7.61 17.93
N SER A 68 -2.28 -8.43 17.07
CA SER A 68 -2.41 -8.28 15.61
C SER A 68 -3.87 -8.41 15.20
N SER A 69 -4.28 -7.74 14.13
CA SER A 69 -5.66 -7.78 13.67
C SER A 69 -5.75 -7.62 12.16
N LEU A 70 -6.94 -7.91 11.63
CA LEU A 70 -7.33 -7.51 10.29
C LEU A 70 -8.76 -7.00 10.27
N ARG A 71 -9.04 -6.11 9.32
CA ARG A 71 -10.33 -5.46 9.14
C ARG A 71 -10.68 -5.42 7.66
N PHE A 72 -11.96 -5.65 7.33
CA PHE A 72 -12.45 -5.53 5.96
C PHE A 72 -13.97 -5.28 5.93
N ARG A 73 -14.46 -4.83 4.78
CA ARG A 73 -15.90 -4.65 4.54
C ARG A 73 -16.38 -5.57 3.44
N PHE A 74 -17.62 -6.01 3.54
CA PHE A 74 -18.18 -6.99 2.62
C PHE A 74 -19.68 -6.85 2.45
N THR A 75 -20.20 -7.32 1.32
CA THR A 75 -21.65 -7.53 1.12
C THR A 75 -22.04 -8.97 1.43
N GLY A 76 -23.33 -9.24 1.60
CA GLY A 76 -23.85 -10.61 1.70
C GLY A 76 -24.05 -11.12 3.13
N GLY A 77 -24.73 -12.26 3.24
CA GLY A 77 -25.27 -12.75 4.51
C GLY A 77 -24.33 -13.57 5.40
N GLN A 78 -23.06 -13.74 5.01
CA GLN A 78 -22.12 -14.64 5.67
C GLN A 78 -20.67 -14.17 5.51
N VAL A 79 -19.87 -14.42 6.54
CA VAL A 79 -18.41 -14.26 6.53
C VAL A 79 -17.74 -15.40 7.30
N GLY A 80 -16.66 -15.92 6.72
CA GLY A 80 -15.78 -16.92 7.29
C GLY A 80 -14.35 -16.76 6.78
N ALA A 81 -13.48 -17.69 7.14
CA ALA A 81 -12.12 -17.76 6.64
C ALA A 81 -11.59 -19.20 6.60
N TRP A 82 -10.59 -19.38 5.76
CA TRP A 82 -9.79 -20.57 5.63
C TRP A 82 -8.42 -20.37 6.25
N PHE A 83 -7.98 -21.35 7.02
CA PHE A 83 -6.73 -21.37 7.77
C PHE A 83 -5.94 -22.64 7.47
N GLU A 84 -4.62 -22.55 7.53
CA GLU A 84 -3.75 -23.73 7.54
C GLU A 84 -3.56 -24.20 8.99
N THR A 85 -4.08 -25.38 9.33
CA THR A 85 -4.06 -25.92 10.70
C THR A 85 -3.24 -27.19 10.85
N GLU A 86 -2.70 -27.77 9.77
CA GLU A 86 -2.01 -29.07 9.79
C GLU A 86 -0.86 -29.13 10.81
N SER A 87 -0.09 -28.04 10.92
CA SER A 87 1.06 -27.94 11.84
C SER A 87 0.72 -27.39 13.23
N ILE A 88 -0.51 -26.89 13.43
CA ILE A 88 -0.93 -26.20 14.66
C ILE A 88 -1.22 -27.22 15.77
N THR A 89 -0.46 -27.17 16.86
CA THR A 89 -0.66 -28.00 18.06
C THR A 89 -1.49 -27.30 19.12
N VAL A 90 -1.34 -25.97 19.24
CA VAL A 90 -2.15 -25.12 20.12
C VAL A 90 -2.82 -24.02 19.30
N PRO A 91 -4.13 -24.17 19.00
CA PRO A 91 -4.93 -23.21 18.24
C PRO A 91 -4.86 -21.78 18.79
N ALA A 92 -4.59 -20.82 17.91
CA ALA A 92 -4.73 -19.40 18.24
C ALA A 92 -6.18 -19.06 18.62
N GLN A 93 -6.33 -18.03 19.46
CA GLN A 93 -7.62 -17.50 19.86
C GLN A 93 -7.86 -16.15 19.19
N LEU A 94 -9.02 -15.99 18.55
CA LEU A 94 -9.43 -14.79 17.83
C LEU A 94 -10.67 -14.18 18.46
N TYR A 95 -10.74 -12.86 18.50
CA TYR A 95 -11.96 -12.11 18.69
C TYR A 95 -12.51 -11.68 17.33
N ILE A 96 -13.73 -12.11 17.02
CA ILE A 96 -14.42 -11.72 15.78
C ILE A 96 -15.59 -10.80 16.12
N SER A 97 -15.60 -9.61 15.54
CA SER A 97 -16.73 -8.69 15.59
C SER A 97 -17.23 -8.43 14.17
N VAL A 98 -18.55 -8.49 14.00
CA VAL A 98 -19.23 -8.04 12.77
C VAL A 98 -20.12 -6.87 13.16
N ASP A 99 -20.01 -5.79 12.40
CA ASP A 99 -20.72 -4.53 12.61
C ASP A 99 -20.59 -3.98 14.03
N GLY A 100 -19.41 -4.21 14.65
CA GLY A 100 -19.08 -3.77 16.00
C GLY A 100 -19.98 -4.34 17.08
N GLY A 101 -20.63 -5.48 16.80
CA GLY A 101 -21.22 -6.30 17.84
C GLY A 101 -20.16 -6.79 18.82
N GLU A 102 -20.63 -7.32 19.96
CA GLU A 102 -19.75 -7.89 20.98
C GLU A 102 -18.78 -8.93 20.37
N PRO A 103 -17.46 -8.79 20.57
CA PRO A 103 -16.50 -9.70 19.99
C PRO A 103 -16.72 -11.14 20.47
N LYS A 104 -16.84 -12.07 19.52
CA LYS A 104 -16.98 -13.50 19.79
C LYS A 104 -15.61 -14.17 19.80
N LEU A 105 -15.33 -14.97 20.81
CA LEU A 105 -14.11 -15.77 20.89
C LEU A 105 -14.22 -16.99 19.97
N VAL A 106 -13.27 -17.14 19.05
CA VAL A 106 -13.14 -18.27 18.12
C VAL A 106 -11.75 -18.88 18.28
N LYS A 107 -11.66 -20.21 18.32
CA LYS A 107 -10.38 -20.95 18.29
C LYS A 107 -10.10 -21.37 16.84
N VAL A 108 -8.86 -21.26 16.38
CA VAL A 108 -8.48 -21.69 15.02
C VAL A 108 -8.06 -23.16 15.04
N ASP A 109 -9.03 -24.03 15.29
CA ASP A 109 -8.84 -25.49 15.49
C ASP A 109 -9.33 -26.35 14.31
N GLU A 110 -9.76 -25.71 13.22
CA GLU A 110 -10.13 -26.36 11.96
C GLU A 110 -9.80 -25.44 10.77
N GLU A 111 -9.60 -26.04 9.60
CA GLU A 111 -9.20 -25.33 8.38
C GLU A 111 -10.25 -24.32 7.91
N HIS A 112 -11.53 -24.54 8.18
CA HIS A 112 -12.61 -23.66 7.73
C HIS A 112 -13.49 -23.21 8.90
N LYS A 113 -13.53 -21.90 9.12
CA LYS A 113 -14.37 -21.27 10.15
C LYS A 113 -15.39 -20.32 9.53
N VAL A 114 -16.66 -20.54 9.82
CA VAL A 114 -17.71 -19.54 9.60
C VAL A 114 -17.83 -18.68 10.85
N PHE A 115 -17.67 -17.36 10.69
CA PHE A 115 -17.70 -16.42 11.81
C PHE A 115 -19.10 -15.86 12.09
N ALA A 116 -19.85 -15.60 11.02
CA ALA A 116 -21.23 -15.13 11.12
C ALA A 116 -22.03 -15.54 9.88
N GLU A 117 -23.31 -15.85 10.10
CA GLU A 117 -24.32 -16.18 9.10
C GLU A 117 -25.62 -15.47 9.42
N GLY A 118 -26.55 -15.42 8.46
CA GLY A 118 -27.84 -14.77 8.64
C GLY A 118 -27.74 -13.24 8.74
N LEU A 119 -26.63 -12.67 8.27
CA LEU A 119 -26.48 -11.22 8.12
C LEU A 119 -27.41 -10.72 6.99
N ASP A 120 -27.73 -9.42 6.98
CA ASP A 120 -28.56 -8.84 5.94
C ASP A 120 -27.82 -8.89 4.58
N PRO A 121 -28.27 -9.71 3.60
CA PRO A 121 -27.54 -9.87 2.36
C PRO A 121 -27.46 -8.58 1.51
N ASN A 122 -28.29 -7.57 1.81
CA ASN A 122 -28.33 -6.31 1.10
C ASN A 122 -27.52 -5.20 1.79
N ALA A 123 -27.00 -5.44 2.99
CA ALA A 123 -26.19 -4.48 3.72
C ALA A 123 -24.70 -4.64 3.39
N ILE A 124 -23.94 -3.57 3.66
CA ILE A 124 -22.48 -3.64 3.72
C ILE A 124 -22.08 -3.82 5.17
N HIS A 125 -21.44 -4.94 5.47
CA HIS A 125 -20.96 -5.30 6.79
C HIS A 125 -19.49 -4.92 6.97
N THR A 126 -19.06 -4.78 8.22
CA THR A 126 -17.65 -4.62 8.60
C THR A 126 -17.25 -5.77 9.52
N ALA A 127 -16.22 -6.52 9.15
CA ALA A 127 -15.63 -7.54 10.00
C ALA A 127 -14.30 -7.05 10.58
N GLU A 128 -14.11 -7.29 11.88
CA GLU A 128 -12.86 -7.08 12.60
C GLU A 128 -12.45 -8.40 13.25
N ILE A 129 -11.23 -8.84 12.97
CA ILE A 129 -10.64 -10.07 13.49
C ILE A 129 -9.38 -9.67 14.25
N ALA A 130 -9.40 -9.80 15.57
CA ALA A 130 -8.24 -9.52 16.42
C ALA A 130 -7.69 -10.81 17.01
N VAL A 131 -6.38 -10.98 16.97
CA VAL A 131 -5.69 -12.08 17.63
C VAL A 131 -5.70 -11.79 19.13
N LYS A 132 -6.54 -12.51 19.88
CA LYS A 132 -6.55 -12.46 21.34
C LYS A 132 -5.17 -12.88 21.84
N ASP A 133 -4.75 -14.08 21.50
CA ASP A 133 -3.44 -14.60 21.85
C ASP A 133 -3.04 -15.80 20.99
N VAL A 134 -1.74 -16.08 20.96
CA VAL A 134 -1.12 -17.32 20.47
C VAL A 134 -0.30 -17.94 21.60
N ASP A 135 -0.17 -19.26 21.63
CA ASP A 135 0.50 -19.94 22.74
C ASP A 135 1.95 -19.51 22.87
N GLU A 136 2.42 -19.37 24.12
CA GLU A 136 3.75 -18.84 24.33
C GLU A 136 4.87 -19.87 24.19
N TYR A 137 4.58 -21.16 24.43
CA TYR A 137 5.56 -22.24 24.58
C TYR A 137 5.77 -23.04 23.29
N GLU A 138 4.70 -23.30 22.55
CA GLU A 138 4.77 -23.99 21.27
C GLU A 138 5.57 -23.19 20.24
N ASN A 139 6.16 -23.88 19.27
CA ASN A 139 6.92 -23.21 18.21
C ASN A 139 6.05 -22.18 17.49
N ARG A 140 6.46 -20.91 17.50
CA ARG A 140 5.78 -19.82 16.80
C ARG A 140 6.75 -18.91 16.07
N TRP A 141 7.96 -19.39 15.81
CA TRP A 141 9.00 -18.59 15.17
C TRP A 141 9.56 -19.25 13.92
N ILE A 142 9.76 -20.57 13.97
CA ILE A 142 10.32 -21.35 12.85
C ILE A 142 9.16 -21.97 12.07
N THR A 143 9.17 -21.88 10.75
CA THR A 143 8.14 -22.51 9.91
C THR A 143 8.41 -24.01 9.71
N PRO A 144 7.37 -24.87 9.69
CA PRO A 144 5.97 -24.56 9.98
C PRO A 144 5.73 -24.28 11.47
N VAL A 145 4.87 -23.30 11.77
CA VAL A 145 4.56 -22.89 13.14
C VAL A 145 3.57 -23.86 13.79
N GLN A 146 3.72 -24.09 15.09
CA GLN A 146 2.84 -24.90 15.92
C GLN A 146 1.82 -24.09 16.71
N SER A 147 2.05 -22.78 16.87
CA SER A 147 1.05 -21.82 17.31
C SER A 147 1.18 -20.51 16.55
N GLY A 148 0.06 -19.99 16.07
CA GLY A 148 -0.01 -18.84 15.18
C GLY A 148 -1.33 -18.81 14.42
N VAL A 149 -1.57 -17.74 13.69
CA VAL A 149 -2.67 -17.63 12.73
C VAL A 149 -2.07 -17.70 11.35
N VAL A 150 -2.40 -18.74 10.58
CA VAL A 150 -1.99 -18.90 9.18
C VAL A 150 -3.24 -18.78 8.32
N LEU A 151 -3.53 -17.57 7.86
CA LEU A 151 -4.71 -17.24 7.08
C LEU A 151 -4.46 -17.54 5.60
N ALA A 152 -5.31 -18.37 5.01
CA ALA A 152 -5.31 -18.64 3.58
C ALA A 152 -6.28 -17.72 2.83
N LYS A 153 -7.56 -17.67 3.22
CA LYS A 153 -8.59 -16.92 2.47
C LYS A 153 -9.67 -16.36 3.38
N ILE A 154 -10.24 -15.22 2.98
CA ILE A 154 -11.55 -14.79 3.47
C ILE A 154 -12.62 -15.44 2.59
N GLU A 155 -13.64 -16.01 3.22
CA GLU A 155 -14.81 -16.57 2.55
C GLU A 155 -16.05 -15.72 2.84
N LEU A 156 -16.80 -15.40 1.79
CA LEU A 156 -18.08 -14.72 1.85
C LEU A 156 -19.17 -15.56 1.18
N GLY A 157 -20.42 -15.21 1.45
CA GLY A 157 -21.58 -15.82 0.77
C GLY A 157 -21.50 -15.72 -0.77
N PRO A 158 -22.20 -16.58 -1.52
CA PRO A 158 -22.10 -16.59 -2.98
C PRO A 158 -22.46 -15.23 -3.61
N GLY A 159 -21.61 -14.74 -4.51
CA GLY A 159 -21.78 -13.44 -5.19
C GLY A 159 -21.47 -12.21 -4.33
N ALA A 160 -21.12 -12.39 -3.05
CA ALA A 160 -20.64 -11.33 -2.18
C ALA A 160 -19.29 -10.76 -2.65
N LYS A 161 -19.01 -9.53 -2.24
CA LYS A 161 -17.80 -8.80 -2.62
C LYS A 161 -17.17 -8.15 -1.42
N LEU A 162 -15.84 -8.13 -1.38
CA LEU A 162 -15.13 -7.18 -0.55
C LEU A 162 -15.35 -5.75 -1.08
N VAL A 163 -15.56 -4.82 -0.16
CA VAL A 163 -15.75 -3.39 -0.42
C VAL A 163 -14.54 -2.64 0.15
N PRO A 164 -14.00 -1.63 -0.55
CA PRO A 164 -12.92 -0.81 -0.01
C PRO A 164 -13.25 -0.26 1.38
N LEU A 165 -12.25 -0.28 2.27
CA LEU A 165 -12.35 0.40 3.55
C LEU A 165 -12.35 1.92 3.34
N PRO A 166 -13.13 2.66 4.14
CA PRO A 166 -13.23 4.10 4.03
C PRO A 166 -12.01 4.84 4.61
N SER A 167 -11.03 4.16 5.22
CA SER A 167 -9.74 4.75 5.60
C SER A 167 -8.75 3.69 6.08
N ILE A 168 -7.46 4.06 6.11
CA ILE A 168 -6.38 3.34 6.79
C ILE A 168 -5.71 4.36 7.73
N PRO A 169 -5.38 4.03 8.99
CA PRO A 169 -4.68 4.96 9.87
C PRO A 169 -3.30 5.37 9.33
N ASP A 170 -3.07 6.68 9.19
CA ASP A 170 -1.75 7.20 8.81
C ASP A 170 -0.75 7.18 9.98
N ARG A 171 -1.23 7.28 11.23
CA ARG A 171 -0.37 7.23 12.42
C ARG A 171 0.06 5.80 12.72
N ARG A 172 1.33 5.63 13.06
CA ARG A 172 1.97 4.33 13.28
C ARG A 172 2.78 4.32 14.58
N LEU A 173 2.55 3.32 15.41
CA LEU A 173 3.25 3.07 16.67
C LEU A 173 3.80 1.65 16.70
N GLU A 174 5.04 1.49 17.14
CA GLU A 174 5.66 0.17 17.25
C GLU A 174 6.08 -0.10 18.69
N PHE A 175 5.82 -1.31 19.17
CA PHE A 175 6.11 -1.74 20.53
C PHE A 175 6.89 -3.04 20.49
N TYR A 176 8.04 -3.04 21.15
CA TYR A 176 8.86 -4.22 21.36
C TYR A 176 8.98 -4.52 22.85
N GLY A 177 8.73 -5.76 23.24
CA GLY A 177 8.96 -6.18 24.61
C GLY A 177 8.71 -7.65 24.84
N ASP A 178 8.50 -8.00 26.10
CA ASP A 178 8.41 -9.37 26.57
C ASP A 178 6.95 -9.86 26.76
N SER A 179 6.74 -10.79 27.70
CA SER A 179 5.43 -11.32 28.11
C SER A 179 4.43 -10.21 28.48
N ILE A 180 4.89 -9.08 29.01
CA ILE A 180 4.04 -7.94 29.35
C ILE A 180 3.52 -7.26 28.08
N THR A 181 4.36 -7.14 27.05
CA THR A 181 3.97 -6.56 25.77
C THR A 181 3.07 -7.53 24.99
N GLN A 182 3.22 -8.84 25.17
CA GLN A 182 2.27 -9.85 24.64
C GLN A 182 0.89 -9.77 25.31
N GLY A 183 0.84 -9.46 26.61
CA GLY A 183 -0.39 -9.53 27.42
C GLY A 183 -0.57 -10.86 28.17
N VAL A 184 0.53 -11.55 28.48
CA VAL A 184 0.52 -12.79 29.27
C VAL A 184 -0.06 -12.53 30.67
N MET A 185 -0.93 -13.43 31.12
CA MET A 185 -1.63 -13.33 32.41
C MET A 185 -2.52 -12.07 32.58
N ALA A 186 -2.84 -11.33 31.52
CA ALA A 186 -3.69 -10.14 31.61
C ALA A 186 -5.05 -10.45 32.27
N LEU A 187 -5.68 -11.58 31.92
CA LEU A 187 -7.02 -11.95 32.37
C LEU A 187 -7.05 -12.68 33.72
N CYS A 188 -6.04 -13.49 34.01
CA CYS A 188 -5.97 -14.28 35.25
C CYS A 188 -4.54 -14.67 35.64
N PRO A 189 -4.29 -15.03 36.92
CA PRO A 189 -2.95 -15.36 37.41
C PRO A 189 -2.53 -16.81 37.07
N ARG A 190 -2.72 -17.23 35.82
CA ARG A 190 -2.21 -18.51 35.29
C ARG A 190 -1.56 -18.25 33.94
N LEU A 191 -0.48 -18.98 33.65
CA LEU A 191 0.15 -18.96 32.33
C LEU A 191 -0.73 -19.71 31.32
N GLY A 192 -0.51 -19.43 30.04
CA GLY A 192 -1.22 -20.05 28.93
C GLY A 192 -2.25 -19.15 28.25
N ILE A 193 -2.61 -19.55 27.03
CA ILE A 193 -3.40 -18.78 26.07
C ILE A 193 -4.76 -18.31 26.60
N ASP A 194 -5.38 -19.06 27.51
CA ASP A 194 -6.70 -18.71 28.08
C ASP A 194 -6.63 -17.47 28.99
N CYS A 195 -5.51 -17.24 29.69
CA CYS A 195 -5.32 -16.10 30.60
C CYS A 195 -4.56 -14.92 29.96
N ALA A 196 -4.04 -15.09 28.76
CA ALA A 196 -3.33 -14.06 28.00
C ALA A 196 -4.28 -13.35 27.01
N ASP A 197 -4.07 -12.04 26.80
CA ASP A 197 -4.88 -11.24 25.87
C ASP A 197 -4.13 -9.99 25.40
N GLY A 198 -3.63 -10.03 24.18
CA GLY A 198 -2.97 -8.91 23.52
C GLY A 198 -3.89 -7.72 23.30
N THR A 199 -5.20 -7.92 23.13
CA THR A 199 -6.17 -6.82 22.95
C THR A 199 -6.44 -6.02 24.23
N LYS A 200 -6.02 -6.55 25.40
CA LYS A 200 -6.10 -5.86 26.70
C LYS A 200 -4.75 -5.31 27.16
N SER A 201 -3.69 -5.58 26.41
CA SER A 201 -2.33 -5.16 26.75
C SER A 201 -2.11 -3.67 26.48
N TYR A 202 -1.12 -3.08 27.16
CA TYR A 202 -0.86 -1.64 27.07
C TYR A 202 -0.54 -1.14 25.63
N PRO A 203 0.16 -1.88 24.74
CA PRO A 203 0.38 -1.45 23.36
C PRO A 203 -0.92 -1.24 22.59
N HIS A 204 -1.80 -2.25 22.61
CA HIS A 204 -3.09 -2.21 21.94
C HIS A 204 -3.95 -1.04 22.43
N LEU A 205 -4.01 -0.83 23.75
CA LEU A 205 -4.77 0.28 24.34
C LEU A 205 -4.21 1.66 23.94
N VAL A 206 -2.89 1.81 23.84
CA VAL A 206 -2.26 3.06 23.39
C VAL A 206 -2.53 3.31 21.91
N GLY A 207 -2.41 2.27 21.08
CA GLY A 207 -2.75 2.31 19.65
C GLY A 207 -4.16 2.83 19.39
N ASN A 208 -5.15 2.20 20.04
CA ASN A 208 -6.55 2.60 19.97
C ASN A 208 -6.76 4.04 20.44
N ALA A 209 -6.10 4.45 21.53
CA ALA A 209 -6.21 5.81 22.03
C ALA A 209 -5.71 6.86 21.03
N PHE A 210 -4.72 6.55 20.19
CA PHE A 210 -4.23 7.48 19.17
C PHE A 210 -4.90 7.33 17.80
N GLY A 211 -5.78 6.33 17.63
CA GLY A 211 -6.28 5.91 16.32
C GLY A 211 -5.12 5.54 15.38
N ALA A 212 -4.10 4.85 15.92
CA ALA A 212 -2.87 4.54 15.21
C ALA A 212 -2.80 3.05 14.87
N SER A 213 -2.30 2.75 13.66
CA SER A 213 -1.86 1.38 13.34
C SER A 213 -0.72 1.01 14.28
N THR A 214 -0.78 -0.20 14.84
CA THR A 214 0.11 -0.63 15.90
C THR A 214 0.78 -1.95 15.56
N ASN A 215 2.11 -1.95 15.62
CA ASN A 215 2.91 -3.18 15.66
C ASN A 215 3.20 -3.53 17.13
N GLN A 216 2.54 -4.57 17.63
CA GLN A 216 2.77 -5.12 18.96
C GLN A 216 3.62 -6.38 18.82
N VAL A 217 4.90 -6.30 19.17
CA VAL A 217 5.86 -7.42 19.11
C VAL A 217 6.26 -7.78 20.54
N GLY A 218 5.60 -8.80 21.07
CA GLY A 218 5.77 -9.24 22.45
C GLY A 218 5.92 -10.74 22.52
N PHE A 219 7.03 -11.21 23.10
CA PHE A 219 7.28 -12.65 23.25
C PHE A 219 7.57 -13.01 24.70
N GLY A 220 6.84 -13.99 25.22
CA GLY A 220 7.04 -14.56 26.56
C GLY A 220 8.50 -14.91 26.84
N LYS A 221 8.99 -14.60 28.04
CA LYS A 221 10.38 -14.79 28.52
C LYS A 221 11.48 -14.02 27.76
N GLN A 222 11.19 -13.37 26.64
CA GLN A 222 12.22 -12.70 25.84
C GLN A 222 12.87 -11.54 26.61
N GLY A 223 14.16 -11.33 26.37
CA GLY A 223 14.94 -10.19 26.84
C GLY A 223 15.99 -9.77 25.81
N ILE A 224 16.89 -8.87 26.22
CA ILE A 224 18.03 -8.45 25.40
C ILE A 224 19.06 -9.56 25.25
N ILE A 225 19.29 -10.32 26.31
CA ILE A 225 20.21 -11.47 26.33
C ILE A 225 19.43 -12.76 26.36
N GLN A 226 18.28 -12.75 27.03
CA GLN A 226 17.43 -13.92 27.20
C GLN A 226 16.62 -14.25 25.93
N PRO A 227 16.76 -15.45 25.33
CA PRO A 227 15.85 -15.87 24.27
C PRO A 227 14.41 -16.07 24.77
N GLY A 228 13.44 -15.82 23.91
CA GLY A 228 12.02 -15.97 24.18
C GLY A 228 11.54 -17.42 24.12
N HIS A 229 10.31 -17.65 24.59
CA HIS A 229 9.62 -18.92 24.38
C HIS A 229 9.14 -19.08 22.92
N GLY A 230 8.81 -20.32 22.53
CA GLY A 230 8.29 -20.63 21.20
C GLY A 230 9.34 -20.52 20.08
N ASN A 231 10.60 -20.83 20.41
CA ASN A 231 11.79 -20.76 19.54
C ASN A 231 12.17 -19.34 19.08
N VAL A 232 11.62 -18.31 19.72
CA VAL A 232 12.00 -16.93 19.44
C VAL A 232 13.39 -16.65 20.02
N GLY A 233 14.25 -16.01 19.23
CA GLY A 233 15.57 -15.57 19.68
C GLY A 233 15.52 -14.45 20.73
N THR A 234 16.66 -13.85 20.99
CA THR A 234 16.78 -12.59 21.75
C THR A 234 16.09 -11.43 21.01
N ALA A 235 15.87 -10.31 21.71
CA ALA A 235 15.26 -9.13 21.12
C ALA A 235 15.99 -8.65 19.84
N SER A 236 17.32 -8.75 19.80
CA SER A 236 18.13 -8.33 18.65
C SER A 236 18.01 -9.28 17.46
N GLU A 237 17.88 -10.59 17.71
CA GLU A 237 17.74 -11.63 16.67
C GLU A 237 16.34 -11.64 16.05
N SER A 238 15.30 -11.26 16.80
CA SER A 238 13.92 -11.22 16.29
C SER A 238 13.51 -9.85 15.73
N PHE A 239 14.27 -8.79 16.00
CA PHE A 239 13.90 -7.43 15.56
C PHE A 239 13.92 -7.30 14.03
N GLY A 240 12.85 -6.73 13.48
CA GLY A 240 12.69 -6.55 12.03
C GLY A 240 12.29 -7.82 11.28
N TYR A 241 11.78 -8.84 11.97
CA TYR A 241 11.30 -10.09 11.35
C TYR A 241 9.85 -10.36 11.73
N HIS A 242 9.11 -10.99 10.80
CA HIS A 242 7.79 -11.57 11.10
C HIS A 242 7.95 -12.96 11.71
N LEU A 243 8.89 -13.74 11.17
CA LEU A 243 9.25 -15.11 11.53
C LEU A 243 10.75 -15.34 11.29
N ALA A 244 11.31 -16.46 11.74
CA ALA A 244 12.68 -16.84 11.43
C ALA A 244 12.92 -16.86 9.91
N GLY A 245 13.87 -16.05 9.44
CA GLY A 245 14.24 -15.98 8.02
C GLY A 245 13.27 -15.20 7.15
N LEU A 246 12.20 -14.61 7.71
CA LEU A 246 11.23 -13.81 6.96
C LEU A 246 11.19 -12.37 7.50
N PRO A 247 11.92 -11.43 6.86
CA PRO A 247 11.98 -10.03 7.26
C PRO A 247 10.60 -9.37 7.30
N ALA A 248 10.45 -8.39 8.18
CA ALA A 248 9.29 -7.53 8.25
C ALA A 248 9.45 -6.29 7.37
N GLU A 249 8.36 -5.89 6.72
CA GLU A 249 8.35 -4.69 5.89
C GLU A 249 8.59 -3.42 6.72
N PRO A 250 9.20 -2.36 6.14
CA PRO A 250 9.35 -1.08 6.82
C PRO A 250 8.01 -0.51 7.29
N PHE A 251 7.88 -0.29 8.60
CA PHE A 251 6.65 0.23 9.19
C PHE A 251 6.59 1.77 9.23
N ASP A 252 7.74 2.46 9.22
CA ASP A 252 7.89 3.93 9.39
C ASP A 252 7.06 4.52 10.56
N PRO A 253 7.29 4.06 11.81
CA PRO A 253 6.56 4.53 12.97
C PRO A 253 6.91 5.97 13.36
N GLY A 254 5.90 6.71 13.83
CA GLY A 254 6.13 8.00 14.49
C GLY A 254 6.87 7.84 15.82
N ALA A 255 6.61 6.74 16.53
CA ALA A 255 7.32 6.35 17.74
C ALA A 255 7.47 4.83 17.90
N VAL A 256 8.61 4.42 18.46
CA VAL A 256 8.93 3.05 18.87
C VAL A 256 9.05 3.02 20.39
N VAL A 257 8.36 2.09 21.04
CA VAL A 257 8.38 1.88 22.49
C VAL A 257 9.08 0.55 22.79
N VAL A 258 10.14 0.59 23.59
CA VAL A 258 10.95 -0.58 23.96
C VAL A 258 10.77 -0.85 25.45
N ASN A 259 10.24 -2.03 25.79
CA ASN A 259 10.02 -2.48 27.16
C ASN A 259 10.63 -3.88 27.35
N PHE A 260 11.96 -3.92 27.38
CA PHE A 260 12.77 -5.12 27.68
C PHE A 260 13.62 -4.91 28.92
N GLY A 261 14.02 -6.01 29.56
CA GLY A 261 14.89 -6.04 30.72
C GLY A 261 14.32 -6.87 31.87
N THR A 262 13.02 -7.14 31.91
CA THR A 262 12.37 -7.94 32.96
C THR A 262 13.01 -9.32 33.09
N ASN A 263 13.14 -10.02 31.97
CA ASN A 263 13.66 -11.40 31.91
C ASN A 263 15.19 -11.47 31.91
N ASP A 264 15.87 -10.32 31.79
CA ASP A 264 17.32 -10.24 31.85
C ASP A 264 17.84 -10.12 33.29
N ALA A 265 16.97 -10.16 34.31
CA ALA A 265 17.34 -10.06 35.73
C ALA A 265 18.50 -10.97 36.20
N PRO A 266 18.69 -12.20 35.65
CA PRO A 266 19.84 -13.04 36.01
C PRO A 266 21.19 -12.54 35.50
N TYR A 267 21.22 -11.64 34.51
CA TYR A 267 22.46 -11.17 33.87
C TYR A 267 22.96 -9.89 34.55
N PRO A 268 24.28 -9.73 34.72
CA PRO A 268 24.83 -8.55 35.35
C PRO A 268 24.93 -7.36 34.38
N SER A 269 25.10 -6.16 34.92
CA SER A 269 25.11 -4.89 34.16
C SER A 269 26.17 -4.85 33.06
N GLU A 270 27.35 -5.45 33.29
CA GLU A 270 28.44 -5.52 32.32
C GLU A 270 28.11 -6.33 31.06
N GLU A 271 27.15 -7.25 31.14
CA GLU A 271 26.66 -8.02 30.00
C GLU A 271 25.45 -7.34 29.34
N PHE A 272 24.52 -6.83 30.16
CA PHE A 272 23.26 -6.26 29.70
C PHE A 272 23.42 -4.91 29.00
N ALA A 273 24.09 -3.95 29.64
CA ALA A 273 24.20 -2.56 29.16
C ALA A 273 24.74 -2.44 27.72
N PRO A 274 25.87 -3.07 27.33
CA PRO A 274 26.39 -2.93 25.97
C PRO A 274 25.45 -3.52 24.91
N LYS A 275 24.74 -4.62 25.23
CA LYS A 275 23.77 -5.23 24.33
C LYS A 275 22.49 -4.42 24.20
N TYR A 276 22.00 -3.82 25.29
CA TYR A 276 20.85 -2.91 25.24
C TYR A 276 21.15 -1.66 24.38
N LEU A 277 22.35 -1.07 24.54
CA LEU A 277 22.79 0.04 23.69
C LEU A 277 22.88 -0.37 22.21
N ALA A 278 23.43 -1.55 21.92
CA ALA A 278 23.49 -2.08 20.55
C ALA A 278 22.07 -2.24 19.95
N TYR A 279 21.13 -2.76 20.74
CA TYR A 279 19.73 -2.90 20.35
C TYR A 279 19.09 -1.53 20.04
N LEU A 280 19.26 -0.51 20.89
CA LEU A 280 18.75 0.84 20.60
C LEU A 280 19.30 1.42 19.28
N ARG A 281 20.57 1.14 18.97
CA ARG A 281 21.19 1.54 17.70
C ARG A 281 20.61 0.77 16.51
N GLN A 282 20.32 -0.52 16.66
CA GLN A 282 19.62 -1.32 15.66
C GLN A 282 18.23 -0.74 15.37
N VAL A 283 17.45 -0.43 16.41
CA VAL A 283 16.13 0.22 16.29
C VAL A 283 16.23 1.56 15.57
N ARG A 284 17.22 2.40 15.91
CA ARG A 284 17.44 3.69 15.22
C ARG A 284 17.81 3.51 13.75
N ALA A 285 18.67 2.55 13.43
CA ALA A 285 19.08 2.32 12.05
C ALA A 285 17.88 1.96 11.16
N ALA A 286 16.98 1.10 11.65
CA ALA A 286 15.75 0.75 10.96
C ALA A 286 14.72 1.90 10.94
N ASN A 287 14.72 2.76 11.98
CA ASN A 287 13.75 3.84 12.13
C ASN A 287 14.43 5.22 12.30
N PRO A 288 15.04 5.80 11.23
CA PRO A 288 15.86 7.01 11.35
C PRO A 288 15.11 8.24 11.89
N LYS A 289 13.80 8.31 11.64
CA LYS A 289 12.95 9.46 12.03
C LYS A 289 12.13 9.21 13.29
N ALA A 290 11.97 7.99 13.78
CA ALA A 290 11.08 7.72 14.91
C ALA A 290 11.55 8.36 16.22
N LEU A 291 10.62 8.65 17.13
CA LEU A 291 10.95 8.83 18.54
C LEU A 291 11.09 7.44 19.19
N ILE A 292 12.17 7.16 19.90
CA ILE A 292 12.39 5.86 20.56
C ILE A 292 12.24 6.06 22.08
N LEU A 293 11.30 5.37 22.71
CA LEU A 293 11.04 5.42 24.14
C LEU A 293 11.54 4.14 24.78
N ALA A 294 12.67 4.21 25.49
CA ALA A 294 13.19 3.11 26.29
C ALA A 294 12.53 3.16 27.67
N LEU A 295 11.53 2.31 27.88
CA LEU A 295 10.82 2.22 29.16
C LEU A 295 11.71 1.51 30.17
N ARG A 296 11.73 2.04 31.39
CA ARG A 296 12.12 1.26 32.56
C ARG A 296 11.15 0.06 32.67
N PRO A 297 11.62 -1.19 32.74
CA PRO A 297 10.76 -2.34 33.02
C PRO A 297 9.90 -2.06 34.25
N PHE A 298 8.63 -2.49 34.23
CA PHE A 298 7.73 -2.19 35.35
C PHE A 298 8.24 -2.77 36.68
N THR A 299 8.96 -3.90 36.62
CA THR A 299 9.66 -4.52 37.75
C THR A 299 10.86 -3.70 38.26
N GLY A 300 11.43 -2.83 37.42
CA GLY A 300 12.62 -2.04 37.71
C GLY A 300 13.95 -2.70 37.40
N THR A 301 13.93 -3.91 36.86
CA THR A 301 15.14 -4.61 36.42
C THR A 301 15.95 -3.74 35.44
N HIS A 302 17.28 -3.68 35.64
CA HIS A 302 18.22 -2.92 34.80
C HIS A 302 17.90 -1.42 34.58
N ALA A 303 17.10 -0.79 35.45
CA ALA A 303 16.68 0.62 35.26
C ALA A 303 17.87 1.58 35.07
N ALA A 304 18.93 1.43 35.87
CA ALA A 304 20.14 2.24 35.78
C ALA A 304 20.89 2.00 34.46
N ASP A 305 21.00 0.75 34.03
CA ASP A 305 21.70 0.35 32.80
C ASP A 305 21.00 0.86 31.55
N ILE A 306 19.67 0.77 31.51
CA ILE A 306 18.84 1.28 30.41
C ILE A 306 19.00 2.80 30.32
N LYS A 307 18.90 3.51 31.45
CA LYS A 307 19.08 4.96 31.49
C LYS A 307 20.47 5.37 30.97
N ALA A 308 21.52 4.71 31.47
CA ALA A 308 22.89 4.95 31.02
C ALA A 308 23.08 4.66 29.53
N SER A 309 22.46 3.60 29.01
CA SER A 309 22.50 3.23 27.59
C SER A 309 21.84 4.30 26.71
N VAL A 310 20.71 4.87 27.13
CA VAL A 310 20.07 5.99 26.41
C VAL A 310 20.98 7.22 26.38
N GLU A 311 21.60 7.57 27.51
CA GLU A 311 22.56 8.68 27.58
C GLU A 311 23.78 8.44 26.68
N GLN A 312 24.29 7.20 26.64
CA GLN A 312 25.42 6.80 25.81
C GLN A 312 25.10 6.74 24.30
N ALA A 313 23.82 6.55 23.93
CA ALA A 313 23.39 6.57 22.54
C ALA A 313 23.58 7.96 21.89
N ARG A 314 23.64 9.04 22.69
CA ARG A 314 23.85 10.43 22.25
C ARG A 314 22.87 10.89 21.16
N ASP A 315 21.65 10.35 21.19
CA ASP A 315 20.58 10.68 20.27
C ASP A 315 19.41 11.31 21.05
N ARG A 316 19.08 12.55 20.71
CA ARG A 316 18.01 13.33 21.36
C ARG A 316 16.62 12.76 21.13
N ARG A 317 16.46 11.88 20.14
CA ARG A 317 15.20 11.19 19.82
C ARG A 317 15.13 9.80 20.45
N ILE A 318 16.07 9.43 21.34
CA ILE A 318 15.98 8.26 22.22
C ILE A 318 15.78 8.77 23.64
N VAL A 319 14.68 8.38 24.27
CA VAL A 319 14.22 8.94 25.55
C VAL A 319 14.02 7.81 26.55
N TYR A 320 14.68 7.92 27.71
CA TYR A 320 14.41 7.07 28.86
C TYR A 320 13.11 7.49 29.52
N VAL A 321 12.18 6.54 29.72
CA VAL A 321 10.91 6.78 30.39
C VAL A 321 10.92 6.05 31.74
N ASP A 322 10.96 6.83 32.82
CA ASP A 322 10.88 6.29 34.16
C ASP A 322 9.45 5.86 34.51
N THR A 323 9.26 4.56 34.69
CA THR A 323 7.98 3.93 35.04
C THR A 323 7.80 3.71 36.54
N THR A 324 8.71 4.24 37.37
CA THR A 324 8.64 4.10 38.83
C THR A 324 7.29 4.58 39.36
N GLY A 325 6.62 3.71 40.13
CA GLY A 325 5.33 4.00 40.74
C GLY A 325 4.16 4.08 39.76
N TRP A 326 4.31 3.62 38.51
CA TRP A 326 3.20 3.56 37.57
C TRP A 326 2.16 2.52 37.99
N LEU A 327 2.60 1.33 38.41
CA LEU A 327 1.74 0.21 38.79
C LEU A 327 1.87 -0.08 40.29
N ALA A 328 0.73 -0.24 40.96
CA ALA A 328 0.62 -0.66 42.35
C ALA A 328 0.58 -2.20 42.47
N PRO A 329 0.80 -2.79 43.66
CA PRO A 329 0.76 -4.25 43.82
C PRO A 329 -0.54 -4.93 43.34
N GLY A 330 -1.69 -4.25 43.47
CA GLY A 330 -2.99 -4.76 42.99
C GLY A 330 -3.17 -4.70 41.47
N ASP A 331 -2.27 -4.05 40.74
CA ASP A 331 -2.31 -3.96 39.29
C ASP A 331 -1.66 -5.18 38.60
N TYR A 332 -1.21 -6.18 39.37
CA TYR A 332 -0.52 -7.37 38.87
C TYR A 332 -1.30 -8.66 39.10
N ASN A 333 -1.18 -9.59 38.15
CA ASN A 333 -1.41 -11.02 38.32
C ASN A 333 -0.07 -11.73 38.56
N GLY A 334 0.04 -12.51 39.65
CA GLY A 334 1.25 -13.31 39.95
C GLY A 334 2.53 -12.53 40.31
N GLY A 335 2.46 -11.21 40.49
CA GLY A 335 3.53 -10.38 41.06
C GLY A 335 4.40 -9.59 40.07
N SER A 336 4.40 -9.93 38.78
CA SER A 336 5.18 -9.23 37.75
C SER A 336 4.42 -8.94 36.45
N HIS A 337 3.35 -9.69 36.15
CA HIS A 337 2.54 -9.49 34.95
C HIS A 337 1.36 -8.56 35.26
N PRO A 338 1.18 -7.44 34.55
CA PRO A 338 0.03 -6.59 34.77
C PRO A 338 -1.29 -7.33 34.52
N SER A 339 -2.28 -7.11 35.37
CA SER A 339 -3.66 -7.50 35.07
C SER A 339 -4.24 -6.55 34.01
N VAL A 340 -5.48 -6.79 33.55
CA VAL A 340 -6.20 -5.83 32.69
C VAL A 340 -6.17 -4.42 33.28
N GLN A 341 -6.40 -4.27 34.59
CA GLN A 341 -6.32 -2.99 35.28
C GLN A 341 -4.90 -2.40 35.19
N GLY A 342 -3.87 -3.21 35.42
CA GLY A 342 -2.49 -2.74 35.31
C GLY A 342 -2.13 -2.27 33.91
N HIS A 343 -2.58 -2.99 32.88
CA HIS A 343 -2.39 -2.54 31.50
C HIS A 343 -3.11 -1.22 31.19
N GLN A 344 -4.30 -1.00 31.75
CA GLN A 344 -5.02 0.29 31.64
C GLN A 344 -4.29 1.43 32.35
N VAL A 345 -3.72 1.18 33.52
CA VAL A 345 -2.92 2.17 34.24
C VAL A 345 -1.65 2.51 33.46
N ALA A 346 -0.92 1.49 32.99
CA ALA A 346 0.29 1.67 32.19
C ALA A 346 0.03 2.44 30.90
N SER A 347 -1.03 2.09 30.15
CA SER A 347 -1.39 2.79 28.91
C SER A 347 -1.76 4.25 29.18
N GLY A 348 -2.56 4.53 30.21
CA GLY A 348 -2.93 5.91 30.58
C GLY A 348 -1.74 6.79 30.97
N LYS A 349 -0.68 6.23 31.54
CA LYS A 349 0.57 6.95 31.81
C LYS A 349 1.40 7.14 30.54
N LEU A 350 1.55 6.09 29.72
CA LEU A 350 2.33 6.15 28.50
C LEU A 350 1.72 7.10 27.46
N ILE A 351 0.39 7.13 27.33
CA ILE A 351 -0.33 8.08 26.47
C ILE A 351 0.10 9.52 26.78
N LYS A 352 0.11 9.92 28.06
CA LYS A 352 0.52 11.28 28.47
C LYS A 352 1.97 11.59 28.12
N VAL A 353 2.86 10.59 28.20
CA VAL A 353 4.25 10.74 27.79
C VAL A 353 4.34 10.96 26.27
N LEU A 354 3.64 10.12 25.50
CA LEU A 354 3.61 10.23 24.04
C LEU A 354 3.01 11.56 23.60
N GLU A 355 1.86 11.98 24.12
CA GLU A 355 1.24 13.28 23.80
C GLU A 355 2.24 14.43 24.00
N LYS A 356 3.00 14.43 25.10
CA LYS A 356 4.00 15.45 25.41
C LYS A 356 5.17 15.44 24.42
N LEU A 357 5.64 14.28 23.98
CA LEU A 357 6.85 14.16 23.17
C LEU A 357 6.59 14.24 21.67
N THR A 358 5.43 13.75 21.21
CA THR A 358 5.06 13.73 19.78
C THR A 358 4.18 14.91 19.40
N GLY A 359 3.51 15.55 20.38
CA GLY A 359 2.46 16.53 20.12
C GLY A 359 1.16 15.91 19.61
N TRP A 360 1.05 14.57 19.59
CA TRP A 360 -0.18 13.89 19.21
C TRP A 360 -1.21 14.06 20.32
N ARG A 361 -2.49 14.02 19.94
CA ARG A 361 -3.62 13.98 20.88
C ARG A 361 -4.27 12.61 20.83
N SER A 362 -4.51 12.02 21.99
CA SER A 362 -5.29 10.79 22.13
C SER A 362 -6.78 11.09 22.26
N SER A 363 -7.61 10.07 22.09
CA SER A 363 -9.04 10.11 22.39
C SER A 363 -9.28 10.34 23.88
N ARG A 364 -10.31 11.11 24.21
CA ARG A 364 -10.77 11.40 25.59
C ARG A 364 -12.29 11.24 25.67
N PRO A 365 -12.83 10.81 26.83
CA PRO A 365 -14.28 10.79 27.04
C PRO A 365 -14.88 12.18 26.80
N GLY A 366 -15.83 12.28 25.87
CA GLY A 366 -16.47 13.54 25.52
C GLY A 366 -15.69 14.43 24.56
N ASP A 367 -14.56 13.99 23.97
CA ASP A 367 -13.99 14.65 22.78
C ASP A 367 -15.11 14.87 21.74
N THR A 368 -15.32 16.13 21.35
CA THR A 368 -16.58 16.60 20.75
C THR A 368 -16.75 16.22 19.28
N VAL A 369 -17.82 15.48 18.97
CA VAL A 369 -19.10 15.87 18.33
C VAL A 369 -19.15 17.05 17.32
N SER A 370 -18.20 18.00 17.26
CA SER A 370 -18.29 19.16 16.33
C SER A 370 -16.92 19.49 15.73
N PRO A 371 -16.64 19.08 14.48
CA PRO A 371 -15.36 19.28 13.83
C PRO A 371 -15.18 20.71 13.31
N LYS A 372 -13.93 21.14 13.14
CA LYS A 372 -13.62 22.28 12.28
C LYS A 372 -13.82 21.89 10.82
N LEU A 373 -14.60 22.69 10.11
CA LEU A 373 -15.01 22.41 8.74
C LEU A 373 -14.18 23.25 7.78
N ALA A 374 -13.72 22.64 6.69
CA ALA A 374 -12.99 23.34 5.63
C ALA A 374 -13.34 22.74 4.27
N PRO A 375 -13.66 23.54 3.24
CA PRO A 375 -13.91 24.99 3.30
C PRO A 375 -15.14 25.32 4.18
N GLN A 376 -15.19 26.55 4.72
CA GLN A 376 -16.34 27.06 5.48
C GLN A 376 -16.42 28.58 5.34
N GLY A 377 -17.64 29.10 5.20
CA GLY A 377 -17.90 30.51 4.93
C GLY A 377 -17.96 30.84 3.43
N VAL A 378 -18.65 31.93 3.08
CA VAL A 378 -18.88 32.35 1.69
C VAL A 378 -18.11 33.60 1.28
N ALA A 379 -17.42 34.25 2.24
CA ALA A 379 -16.61 35.44 1.98
C ALA A 379 -15.44 35.08 1.07
N ASP A 380 -14.60 34.13 1.54
CA ASP A 380 -13.49 33.58 0.78
C ASP A 380 -13.98 32.40 -0.06
N ALA A 381 -13.67 32.45 -1.35
CA ALA A 381 -13.99 31.34 -2.24
C ALA A 381 -12.86 30.30 -2.22
N THR A 382 -13.24 29.04 -2.38
CA THR A 382 -12.29 27.92 -2.54
C THR A 382 -12.35 27.37 -3.96
N CYS A 383 -11.40 26.51 -4.34
CA CYS A 383 -11.42 25.82 -5.62
C CYS A 383 -12.68 24.95 -5.76
N ALA A 384 -13.21 24.83 -6.99
CA ALA A 384 -14.40 24.02 -7.25
C ALA A 384 -14.16 22.50 -7.13
N ASP A 385 -12.90 22.08 -7.12
CA ASP A 385 -12.42 20.71 -6.95
C ASP A 385 -11.87 20.45 -5.53
N THR A 386 -12.12 21.36 -4.57
CA THR A 386 -11.62 21.18 -3.19
C THR A 386 -12.17 19.89 -2.55
N PRO A 387 -11.31 19.05 -1.96
CA PRO A 387 -11.77 18.09 -0.96
C PRO A 387 -12.43 18.82 0.21
N LEU A 388 -13.42 18.19 0.82
CA LEU A 388 -14.04 18.68 2.06
C LEU A 388 -13.31 18.06 3.25
N ARG A 389 -13.01 18.85 4.28
CA ARG A 389 -12.25 18.42 5.46
C ARG A 389 -13.01 18.68 6.75
N LEU A 390 -13.06 17.66 7.60
CA LEU A 390 -13.56 17.75 8.97
C LEU A 390 -12.39 17.46 9.91
N THR A 391 -12.04 18.41 10.76
CA THR A 391 -10.93 18.26 11.70
C THR A 391 -11.48 18.24 13.12
N PHE A 392 -11.48 17.05 13.71
CA PHE A 392 -11.96 16.77 15.04
C PHE A 392 -10.92 17.11 16.10
N ASP A 393 -11.41 17.07 17.33
CA ASP A 393 -10.63 17.33 18.53
C ASP A 393 -9.66 16.17 18.83
N GLY A 394 -10.14 14.93 18.75
CA GLY A 394 -9.36 13.70 18.89
C GLY A 394 -9.47 12.82 17.63
N PRO A 395 -8.82 11.64 17.63
CA PRO A 395 -8.97 10.66 16.56
C PRO A 395 -10.45 10.34 16.27
N VAL A 396 -10.78 10.09 15.01
CA VAL A 396 -12.15 9.87 14.55
C VAL A 396 -12.26 8.57 13.76
N GLU A 397 -13.36 7.86 13.95
CA GLU A 397 -13.69 6.68 13.15
C GLU A 397 -14.84 6.99 12.19
N VAL A 398 -14.69 6.57 10.93
CA VAL A 398 -15.81 6.55 9.99
C VAL A 398 -16.81 5.51 10.49
N GLY A 399 -18.08 5.88 10.51
CA GLY A 399 -19.13 4.96 10.90
C GLY A 399 -19.42 3.91 9.83
N ARG A 400 -20.51 3.17 10.02
CA ARG A 400 -20.87 2.04 9.14
C ARG A 400 -22.01 2.37 8.16
N GLN A 401 -22.72 3.46 8.42
CA GLN A 401 -23.92 3.86 7.69
C GLN A 401 -24.06 5.39 7.70
N GLY A 402 -25.00 5.91 6.93
CA GLY A 402 -25.28 7.34 6.84
C GLY A 402 -24.65 7.98 5.61
N LYS A 403 -25.12 9.19 5.32
CA LYS A 403 -24.79 9.92 4.09
C LYS A 403 -24.19 11.27 4.39
N LEU A 404 -23.19 11.66 3.61
CA LEU A 404 -22.79 13.05 3.43
C LEU A 404 -23.35 13.53 2.10
N ARG A 405 -24.08 14.64 2.11
CA ARG A 405 -24.69 15.23 0.90
C ARG A 405 -24.17 16.64 0.68
N ILE A 406 -23.82 16.94 -0.56
CA ILE A 406 -23.44 18.29 -1.01
C ILE A 406 -24.63 18.87 -1.76
N HIS A 407 -25.10 20.03 -1.31
CA HIS A 407 -26.26 20.71 -1.87
C HIS A 407 -25.83 22.02 -2.51
N ARG A 408 -26.26 22.30 -3.75
CA ARG A 408 -26.14 23.62 -4.36
C ARG A 408 -27.16 24.57 -3.73
N ALA A 409 -26.87 25.87 -3.73
CA ALA A 409 -27.84 26.91 -3.40
C ALA A 409 -29.20 26.66 -4.11
N GLY A 410 -30.28 26.63 -3.33
CA GLY A 410 -31.60 26.19 -3.80
C GLY A 410 -32.01 24.77 -3.34
N GLY A 411 -31.09 24.00 -2.76
CA GLY A 411 -31.36 22.70 -2.13
C GLY A 411 -31.20 21.48 -3.04
N GLU A 412 -30.67 21.65 -4.25
CA GLU A 412 -30.34 20.54 -5.17
C GLU A 412 -29.16 19.73 -4.61
N VAL A 413 -29.35 18.44 -4.37
CA VAL A 413 -28.24 17.53 -4.03
C VAL A 413 -27.42 17.25 -5.29
N VAL A 414 -26.16 17.69 -5.30
CA VAL A 414 -25.24 17.51 -6.44
C VAL A 414 -24.26 16.35 -6.25
N ASP A 415 -24.10 15.88 -5.02
CA ASP A 415 -23.31 14.68 -4.71
C ASP A 415 -23.77 14.05 -3.39
N THR A 416 -23.57 12.74 -3.26
CA THR A 416 -23.83 11.98 -2.04
C THR A 416 -22.76 10.91 -1.86
N ILE A 417 -22.06 10.98 -0.73
CA ILE A 417 -21.22 9.88 -0.23
C ILE A 417 -22.10 9.06 0.73
N ASP A 418 -22.50 7.86 0.32
CA ASP A 418 -23.30 6.94 1.14
C ASP A 418 -22.42 5.75 1.57
N LEU A 419 -22.19 5.64 2.89
CA LEU A 419 -21.38 4.54 3.42
C LEU A 419 -21.99 3.17 3.16
N GLY A 420 -23.30 3.08 2.96
CA GLY A 420 -24.05 1.86 2.67
C GLY A 420 -24.19 1.53 1.18
N ASP A 421 -23.71 2.37 0.27
CA ASP A 421 -23.81 2.14 -1.18
C ASP A 421 -22.45 1.79 -1.80
N THR A 422 -22.34 0.61 -2.41
CA THR A 422 -21.12 0.21 -3.12
C THR A 422 -20.76 1.13 -4.28
N ALA A 423 -21.73 1.81 -4.89
CA ALA A 423 -21.50 2.76 -5.98
C ALA A 423 -20.73 4.02 -5.53
N THR A 424 -20.77 4.36 -4.23
CA THR A 424 -20.03 5.48 -3.63
C THR A 424 -18.51 5.29 -3.72
N TYR A 425 -18.02 4.05 -3.85
CA TYR A 425 -16.60 3.76 -3.97
C TYR A 425 -16.12 3.78 -5.41
N GLN A 426 -16.90 4.37 -6.32
CA GLN A 426 -16.57 4.42 -7.73
C GLN A 426 -16.75 5.82 -8.33
N ARG A 427 -15.78 6.29 -9.12
CA ARG A 427 -15.87 7.59 -9.82
C ARG A 427 -15.27 7.58 -11.22
N TYR A 428 -15.64 8.56 -12.03
CA TYR A 428 -14.94 8.86 -13.28
C TYR A 428 -13.73 9.77 -13.00
N VAL A 429 -12.65 9.59 -13.74
CA VAL A 429 -11.43 10.41 -13.63
C VAL A 429 -10.96 10.80 -15.03
N GLY A 430 -10.72 12.09 -15.26
CA GLY A 430 -10.12 12.58 -16.50
C GLY A 430 -10.88 12.28 -17.78
N GLY A 431 -12.19 12.00 -17.71
CA GLY A 431 -13.00 11.61 -18.87
C GLY A 431 -12.49 10.35 -19.57
N ALA A 432 -11.75 9.49 -18.89
CA ALA A 432 -11.08 8.35 -19.49
C ALA A 432 -12.05 7.37 -20.13
N ARG A 433 -11.62 6.81 -21.27
CA ARG A 433 -12.45 5.91 -22.08
C ARG A 433 -11.70 4.66 -22.48
N SER A 434 -12.43 3.55 -22.54
CA SER A 434 -11.94 2.32 -23.14
C SER A 434 -11.72 2.47 -24.66
N ASP A 435 -11.09 1.47 -25.28
CA ASP A 435 -10.98 1.36 -26.75
C ASP A 435 -12.36 1.38 -27.47
N PHE A 436 -13.45 1.12 -26.75
CA PHE A 436 -14.82 1.16 -27.29
C PHE A 436 -15.52 2.50 -27.06
N GLY A 437 -14.84 3.46 -26.44
CA GLY A 437 -15.39 4.78 -26.12
C GLY A 437 -16.22 4.83 -24.83
N GLU A 438 -16.33 3.71 -24.10
CA GLU A 438 -17.05 3.66 -22.82
C GLU A 438 -16.26 4.35 -21.72
N LEU A 439 -16.94 5.11 -20.86
CA LEU A 439 -16.27 5.76 -19.73
C LEU A 439 -15.79 4.73 -18.72
N HIS A 440 -14.53 4.81 -18.32
CA HIS A 440 -13.97 3.95 -17.29
C HIS A 440 -14.27 4.51 -15.90
N LYS A 441 -14.76 3.64 -14.99
CA LYS A 441 -15.12 4.00 -13.62
C LYS A 441 -14.13 3.35 -12.66
N TRP A 442 -13.34 4.16 -11.95
CA TRP A 442 -12.35 3.69 -10.98
C TRP A 442 -12.99 3.37 -9.64
N THR A 443 -12.55 2.28 -9.03
CA THR A 443 -12.65 2.10 -7.59
C THR A 443 -11.72 3.07 -6.87
N TYR A 444 -12.27 3.86 -5.94
CA TYR A 444 -11.53 4.88 -5.18
C TYR A 444 -12.00 5.00 -3.71
N GLN A 445 -11.26 5.77 -2.91
CA GLN A 445 -11.55 6.04 -1.51
C GLN A 445 -12.18 7.45 -1.37
N PRO A 446 -13.52 7.55 -1.22
CA PRO A 446 -14.22 8.84 -1.07
C PRO A 446 -13.99 9.49 0.30
N VAL A 447 -13.61 8.71 1.30
CA VAL A 447 -13.30 9.15 2.66
C VAL A 447 -11.87 8.73 2.96
N VAL A 448 -11.11 9.59 3.64
CA VAL A 448 -9.75 9.31 4.10
C VAL A 448 -9.61 9.89 5.51
N VAL A 449 -9.10 9.12 6.46
CA VAL A 449 -8.88 9.55 7.85
C VAL A 449 -7.39 9.60 8.15
N ASP A 450 -6.92 10.80 8.51
CA ASP A 450 -5.59 11.03 9.09
C ASP A 450 -5.74 11.46 10.56
N GLY A 451 -5.71 10.46 11.46
CA GLY A 451 -5.87 10.65 12.89
C GLY A 451 -7.19 11.34 13.24
N ARG A 452 -7.15 12.67 13.39
CA ARG A 452 -8.30 13.52 13.74
C ARG A 452 -8.91 14.27 12.55
N THR A 453 -8.33 14.16 11.36
CA THR A 453 -8.78 14.88 10.18
C THR A 453 -9.34 13.89 9.17
N VAL A 454 -10.58 14.15 8.73
CA VAL A 454 -11.23 13.41 7.65
C VAL A 454 -11.19 14.27 6.40
N SER A 455 -10.76 13.70 5.28
CA SER A 455 -10.93 14.28 3.95
C SER A 455 -12.01 13.50 3.21
N ILE A 456 -12.94 14.24 2.60
CA ILE A 456 -14.01 13.73 1.75
C ILE A 456 -13.70 14.21 0.34
N HIS A 457 -13.63 13.26 -0.58
CA HIS A 457 -13.36 13.47 -1.99
C HIS A 457 -14.65 13.26 -2.77
N PRO A 458 -15.32 14.33 -3.25
CA PRO A 458 -16.52 14.21 -4.05
C PRO A 458 -16.30 13.34 -5.29
N HIS A 459 -17.37 12.74 -5.80
CA HIS A 459 -17.32 11.95 -7.03
C HIS A 459 -16.96 12.79 -8.26
N GLN A 460 -17.23 14.09 -8.18
CA GLN A 460 -17.08 15.03 -9.28
C GLN A 460 -16.72 16.43 -8.78
N ARG A 461 -16.09 17.20 -9.66
CA ARG A 461 -15.86 18.63 -9.46
C ARG A 461 -17.18 19.38 -9.31
N LEU A 462 -17.25 20.33 -8.38
CA LEU A 462 -18.41 21.19 -8.21
C LEU A 462 -18.45 22.26 -9.31
N ALA A 463 -19.60 22.90 -9.52
CA ALA A 463 -19.70 24.01 -10.45
C ALA A 463 -19.10 25.27 -9.83
N ALA A 464 -18.29 25.99 -10.61
CA ALA A 464 -17.62 27.22 -10.22
C ALA A 464 -18.59 28.38 -9.92
N GLY A 465 -18.16 29.28 -9.03
CA GLY A 465 -18.91 30.48 -8.65
C GLY A 465 -20.19 30.23 -7.87
N GLN A 466 -20.44 28.99 -7.44
CA GLN A 466 -21.67 28.59 -6.75
C GLN A 466 -21.46 28.53 -5.23
N VAL A 467 -22.55 28.69 -4.49
CA VAL A 467 -22.62 28.44 -3.05
C VAL A 467 -23.14 27.03 -2.82
N TYR A 468 -22.48 26.31 -1.91
CA TYR A 468 -22.81 24.95 -1.52
C TYR A 468 -22.98 24.85 -0.01
N SER A 469 -23.89 23.98 0.42
CA SER A 469 -24.02 23.53 1.80
C SER A 469 -23.82 22.03 1.90
N VAL A 470 -23.27 21.56 3.01
CA VAL A 470 -23.01 20.13 3.25
C VAL A 470 -23.81 19.68 4.47
N THR A 471 -24.48 18.53 4.34
CA THR A 471 -25.15 17.88 5.46
C THR A 471 -24.55 16.49 5.67
N VAL A 472 -24.47 16.05 6.92
CA VAL A 472 -23.93 14.75 7.32
C VAL A 472 -24.96 14.07 8.22
N ASP A 473 -25.40 12.87 7.86
CA ASP A 473 -26.33 12.10 8.67
C ASP A 473 -25.66 11.65 10.00
N PRO A 474 -26.44 11.52 11.10
CA PRO A 474 -25.96 10.82 12.28
C PRO A 474 -25.45 9.42 11.92
N GLY A 475 -24.33 9.01 12.49
CA GLY A 475 -23.72 7.71 12.24
C GLY A 475 -22.74 7.65 11.07
N PHE A 476 -22.61 8.70 10.24
CA PHE A 476 -21.54 8.78 9.23
C PHE A 476 -20.15 8.79 9.87
N PHE A 477 -20.01 9.47 11.01
CA PHE A 477 -18.85 9.35 11.90
C PHE A 477 -19.32 8.73 13.22
N ALA A 478 -18.56 7.78 13.74
CA ALA A 478 -18.91 7.08 14.97
C ALA A 478 -19.07 8.09 16.13
N GLY A 479 -20.20 8.03 16.85
CA GLY A 479 -20.50 8.92 17.97
C GLY A 479 -20.83 10.38 17.60
N HIS A 480 -20.83 10.75 16.31
CA HIS A 480 -21.15 12.10 15.86
C HIS A 480 -22.64 12.24 15.50
N PRO A 481 -23.34 13.31 15.93
CA PRO A 481 -24.77 13.52 15.71
C PRO A 481 -25.12 13.95 14.29
N GLY A 482 -24.11 14.18 13.46
CA GLY A 482 -24.26 14.68 12.10
C GLY A 482 -24.22 16.21 12.02
N ILE A 483 -24.37 16.73 10.81
CA ILE A 483 -24.47 18.15 10.48
C ILE A 483 -25.76 18.30 9.71
N SER A 484 -26.82 18.80 10.35
CA SER A 484 -28.16 18.88 9.74
C SER A 484 -28.48 20.29 9.22
N SER A 485 -27.85 21.32 9.77
CA SER A 485 -28.08 22.71 9.40
C SER A 485 -27.26 23.08 8.15
N PRO A 486 -27.88 23.47 7.02
CA PRO A 486 -27.15 23.83 5.81
C PRO A 486 -26.21 25.04 5.98
N VAL A 487 -26.49 25.92 6.95
CA VAL A 487 -25.66 27.10 7.22
C VAL A 487 -24.43 26.78 8.07
N GLU A 488 -24.41 25.65 8.76
CA GLU A 488 -23.28 25.22 9.60
C GLU A 488 -22.07 24.91 8.72
N TRP A 489 -22.29 24.17 7.63
CA TRP A 489 -21.26 23.87 6.64
C TRP A 489 -21.64 24.43 5.26
N MET A 490 -21.44 25.72 5.07
CA MET A 490 -21.64 26.39 3.78
C MET A 490 -20.33 26.96 3.26
N PHE A 491 -20.08 26.89 1.96
CA PHE A 491 -18.93 27.51 1.32
C PHE A 491 -19.25 27.99 -0.10
N ARG A 492 -18.39 28.84 -0.65
CA ARG A 492 -18.51 29.34 -2.03
C ARG A 492 -17.33 28.84 -2.86
N THR A 493 -17.59 28.35 -4.06
CA THR A 493 -16.55 28.03 -5.04
C THR A 493 -16.15 29.28 -5.82
N GLN A 494 -14.89 29.36 -6.21
CA GLN A 494 -14.39 30.46 -7.04
C GLN A 494 -14.82 30.29 -8.50
N GLN A 495 -14.69 31.36 -9.28
CA GLN A 495 -14.87 31.29 -10.73
C GLN A 495 -13.70 30.53 -11.35
N ASP A 496 -13.98 29.78 -12.43
CA ASP A 496 -12.93 29.14 -13.18
C ASP A 496 -12.02 30.18 -13.84
N PRO A 497 -10.74 29.82 -14.11
CA PRO A 497 -9.91 30.59 -15.01
C PRO A 497 -10.62 30.79 -16.35
N LYS A 498 -10.21 31.81 -17.11
CA LYS A 498 -10.77 32.02 -18.46
C LYS A 498 -10.44 30.82 -19.35
N ALA A 499 -11.38 30.40 -20.18
CA ALA A 499 -11.14 29.35 -21.17
C ALA A 499 -9.91 29.70 -22.04
N GLY A 500 -9.05 28.71 -22.30
CA GLY A 500 -7.79 28.90 -23.03
C GLY A 500 -6.65 29.51 -22.22
N THR A 501 -6.79 29.64 -20.90
CA THR A 501 -5.66 30.00 -20.01
C THR A 501 -4.55 28.97 -20.14
N SER A 502 -3.34 29.41 -20.51
CA SER A 502 -2.18 28.54 -20.73
C SER A 502 -1.32 28.30 -19.49
N ARG A 503 -1.63 28.95 -18.37
CA ARG A 503 -0.93 28.78 -17.10
C ARG A 503 -1.93 28.66 -15.96
N LEU A 504 -1.99 27.49 -15.33
CA LEU A 504 -2.88 27.15 -14.23
C LEU A 504 -2.06 26.90 -12.97
N THR A 505 -2.66 27.16 -11.81
CA THR A 505 -2.03 26.94 -10.50
C THR A 505 -2.81 25.94 -9.66
N VAL A 506 -2.10 25.09 -8.91
CA VAL A 506 -2.69 24.08 -8.02
C VAL A 506 -2.14 24.25 -6.60
N ASP A 507 -3.01 24.45 -5.61
CA ASP A 507 -2.66 24.49 -4.18
C ASP A 507 -3.76 23.81 -3.35
N GLY A 508 -3.41 22.69 -2.70
CA GLY A 508 -4.36 21.93 -1.89
C GLY A 508 -4.91 22.67 -0.67
N ARG A 509 -4.46 23.90 -0.39
CA ARG A 509 -4.97 24.78 0.68
C ARG A 509 -6.13 25.69 0.24
N GLY A 510 -6.36 25.87 -1.06
CA GLY A 510 -7.46 26.69 -1.57
C GLY A 510 -7.07 28.00 -2.26
N ASP A 511 -5.79 28.39 -2.23
CA ASP A 511 -5.31 29.71 -2.68
C ASP A 511 -4.80 29.72 -4.14
N ALA A 512 -5.37 28.91 -5.01
CA ALA A 512 -4.94 28.73 -6.42
C ALA A 512 -6.14 28.47 -7.34
N ASP A 513 -5.92 28.37 -8.65
CA ASP A 513 -7.00 28.09 -9.62
C ASP A 513 -7.71 26.75 -9.34
N PHE A 514 -6.95 25.76 -8.86
CA PHE A 514 -7.42 24.41 -8.53
C PHE A 514 -6.81 23.93 -7.22
N CYS A 515 -7.50 23.00 -6.57
CA CYS A 515 -7.03 22.38 -5.31
C CYS A 515 -6.43 20.99 -5.55
N THR A 516 -6.69 20.40 -6.71
CA THR A 516 -6.23 19.08 -7.14
C THR A 516 -5.56 19.16 -8.50
N VAL A 517 -4.64 18.24 -8.76
CA VAL A 517 -3.97 18.15 -10.07
C VAL A 517 -4.97 17.68 -11.13
N GLN A 518 -5.84 16.72 -10.81
CA GLN A 518 -6.89 16.27 -11.72
C GLN A 518 -7.84 17.41 -12.10
N GLY A 519 -8.22 18.29 -11.17
CA GLY A 519 -9.08 19.42 -11.46
C GLY A 519 -8.48 20.38 -12.50
N ALA A 520 -7.17 20.65 -12.42
CA ALA A 520 -6.47 21.44 -13.42
C ALA A 520 -6.38 20.74 -14.79
N VAL A 521 -6.14 19.42 -14.81
CA VAL A 521 -6.16 18.60 -16.03
C VAL A 521 -7.55 18.58 -16.66
N ASP A 522 -8.61 18.48 -15.86
CA ASP A 522 -10.00 18.46 -16.31
C ASP A 522 -10.39 19.79 -16.98
N PHE A 523 -9.81 20.91 -16.54
CA PHE A 523 -10.04 22.22 -17.13
C PHE A 523 -9.39 22.42 -18.51
N VAL A 524 -8.30 21.71 -18.81
CA VAL A 524 -7.68 21.76 -20.15
C VAL A 524 -8.70 21.32 -21.21
N ALA A 525 -8.80 22.07 -22.30
CA ALA A 525 -9.79 21.83 -23.33
C ALA A 525 -9.55 20.49 -24.07
N GLU A 526 -10.63 19.82 -24.45
CA GLU A 526 -10.56 18.70 -25.39
C GLU A 526 -10.00 19.18 -26.74
N GLY A 527 -9.12 18.39 -27.34
CA GLY A 527 -8.42 18.73 -28.59
C GLY A 527 -7.38 19.84 -28.44
N ASN A 528 -6.85 20.07 -27.23
CA ASN A 528 -5.85 21.10 -26.97
C ASN A 528 -4.66 21.01 -27.94
N ASP A 529 -4.25 22.11 -28.54
CA ASP A 529 -3.16 22.18 -29.53
C ASP A 529 -2.03 23.14 -29.10
N LYS A 530 -2.08 23.62 -27.85
CA LYS A 530 -1.15 24.62 -27.30
C LYS A 530 -0.61 24.17 -25.95
N GLU A 531 0.58 24.63 -25.61
CA GLU A 531 1.14 24.37 -24.29
C GLU A 531 0.23 24.91 -23.17
N VAL A 532 -0.13 24.05 -22.22
CA VAL A 532 -0.77 24.42 -20.96
C VAL A 532 0.11 23.96 -19.80
N ARG A 533 0.63 24.94 -19.05
CA ARG A 533 1.46 24.72 -17.88
C ARG A 533 0.62 24.72 -16.60
N ILE A 534 0.82 23.71 -15.76
CA ILE A 534 0.18 23.55 -14.44
C ILE A 534 1.28 23.63 -13.37
N ASP A 535 1.33 24.73 -12.63
CA ASP A 535 2.26 24.92 -11.50
C ASP A 535 1.63 24.37 -10.21
N VAL A 536 2.25 23.35 -9.62
CA VAL A 536 1.76 22.65 -8.42
C VAL A 536 2.57 23.07 -7.19
N ALA A 537 1.87 23.62 -6.20
CA ALA A 537 2.45 24.09 -4.94
C ALA A 537 3.06 22.94 -4.11
N PRO A 538 3.89 23.25 -3.09
CA PRO A 538 4.31 22.25 -2.11
C PRO A 538 3.11 21.62 -1.39
N GLY A 539 3.14 20.29 -1.25
CA GLY A 539 2.07 19.54 -0.61
C GLY A 539 2.05 18.08 -1.03
N THR A 540 1.23 17.30 -0.33
CA THR A 540 0.90 15.92 -0.70
C THR A 540 -0.52 15.91 -1.25
N TYR A 541 -0.66 15.44 -2.49
CA TYR A 541 -1.90 15.38 -3.26
C TYR A 541 -2.29 13.92 -3.39
N ARG A 542 -3.21 13.46 -2.53
CA ARG A 542 -3.68 12.07 -2.53
C ARG A 542 -4.81 11.87 -3.54
N GLU A 543 -4.46 11.62 -4.79
CA GLU A 543 -5.43 11.53 -5.89
C GLU A 543 -4.95 10.60 -7.01
N LEU A 544 -5.92 9.96 -7.68
CA LEU A 544 -5.71 9.38 -9.01
C LEU A 544 -5.69 10.49 -10.05
N VAL A 545 -4.65 10.52 -10.89
CA VAL A 545 -4.56 11.47 -12.01
C VAL A 545 -4.58 10.72 -13.33
N TYR A 546 -5.42 11.17 -14.26
CA TYR A 546 -5.50 10.68 -15.63
C TYR A 546 -5.55 11.84 -16.62
N VAL A 547 -4.59 11.88 -17.54
CA VAL A 547 -4.53 12.82 -18.67
C VAL A 547 -4.97 12.08 -19.93
N PRO A 548 -6.19 12.32 -20.45
CA PRO A 548 -6.70 11.62 -21.63
C PRO A 548 -5.94 12.02 -22.89
N GLN A 549 -5.96 11.14 -23.90
CA GLN A 549 -5.33 11.39 -25.20
C GLN A 549 -5.79 12.71 -25.85
N THR A 550 -7.02 13.12 -25.58
CA THR A 550 -7.63 14.33 -26.14
C THR A 550 -7.04 15.63 -25.58
N LYS A 551 -6.12 15.57 -24.62
CA LYS A 551 -5.51 16.76 -23.98
C LYS A 551 -3.97 16.74 -24.09
N PRO A 552 -3.39 16.81 -25.30
CA PRO A 552 -1.94 16.86 -25.47
C PRO A 552 -1.36 18.22 -25.04
N HIS A 553 -0.03 18.34 -25.06
CA HIS A 553 0.70 19.58 -24.73
C HIS A 553 0.52 20.08 -23.29
N VAL A 554 0.34 19.17 -22.32
CA VAL A 554 0.25 19.52 -20.90
C VAL A 554 1.61 19.40 -20.23
N THR A 555 2.02 20.45 -19.51
CA THR A 555 3.25 20.50 -18.72
C THR A 555 2.93 20.67 -17.24
N ILE A 556 3.36 19.75 -16.38
CA ILE A 556 3.21 19.83 -14.92
C ILE A 556 4.55 20.20 -14.27
N VAL A 557 4.56 21.23 -13.43
CA VAL A 557 5.76 21.71 -12.72
C VAL A 557 5.49 21.77 -11.23
N GLY A 558 6.16 20.94 -10.44
CA GLY A 558 6.09 20.99 -8.98
C GLY A 558 7.04 22.00 -8.36
N ALA A 559 6.93 22.21 -7.05
CA ALA A 559 7.79 23.10 -6.29
C ALA A 559 9.17 22.49 -5.90
N GLY A 560 9.49 21.34 -6.48
CA GLY A 560 10.64 20.48 -6.17
C GLY A 560 10.17 19.09 -5.76
N ALA A 561 10.83 18.03 -6.25
CA ALA A 561 10.37 16.66 -6.02
C ALA A 561 10.34 16.27 -4.52
N GLY A 562 11.17 16.88 -3.66
CA GLY A 562 11.09 16.69 -2.21
C GLY A 562 9.99 17.51 -1.50
N ARG A 563 9.20 18.30 -2.23
CA ARG A 563 8.24 19.28 -1.69
C ARG A 563 6.82 19.10 -2.24
N THR A 564 6.69 18.56 -3.46
CA THR A 564 5.41 18.25 -4.10
C THR A 564 5.35 16.75 -4.38
N GLU A 565 4.38 16.07 -3.77
CA GLU A 565 4.12 14.63 -3.98
C GLU A 565 2.68 14.42 -4.43
N ILE A 566 2.49 13.62 -5.48
CA ILE A 566 1.19 13.09 -5.92
C ILE A 566 1.21 11.59 -5.63
N SER A 567 0.23 11.09 -4.87
CA SER A 567 0.26 9.70 -4.44
C SER A 567 -1.11 9.04 -4.30
N TYR A 568 -1.20 7.75 -4.61
CA TYR A 568 -2.43 6.97 -4.45
C TYR A 568 -2.14 5.47 -4.42
N PRO A 569 -2.87 4.65 -3.63
CA PRO A 569 -2.75 3.19 -3.68
C PRO A 569 -3.62 2.64 -4.82
N ASN A 570 -3.05 2.43 -6.00
CA ASN A 570 -3.75 1.80 -7.13
C ASN A 570 -2.93 0.62 -7.65
N ASN A 571 -3.59 -0.50 -7.95
CA ASN A 571 -2.89 -1.74 -8.30
C ASN A 571 -3.78 -2.71 -9.09
N ASN A 572 -3.18 -3.83 -9.45
CA ASN A 572 -3.80 -4.87 -10.26
C ASN A 572 -5.10 -5.42 -9.65
N LEU A 573 -5.15 -5.53 -8.32
CA LEU A 573 -6.30 -6.07 -7.59
C LEU A 573 -7.42 -5.04 -7.39
N LEU A 574 -7.10 -3.73 -7.45
CA LEU A 574 -8.08 -2.65 -7.25
C LEU A 574 -8.72 -2.17 -8.56
N ASN A 575 -7.92 -1.90 -9.59
CA ASN A 575 -8.40 -1.38 -10.87
C ASN A 575 -7.73 -2.04 -12.10
N GLY A 576 -6.79 -2.98 -11.95
CA GLY A 576 -6.08 -3.59 -13.08
C GLY A 576 -6.69 -4.89 -13.61
N ASP A 577 -5.84 -5.75 -14.20
CA ASP A 577 -6.25 -6.97 -14.90
C ASP A 577 -7.10 -7.91 -14.04
N TYR A 578 -6.74 -8.06 -12.77
CA TYR A 578 -7.49 -8.92 -11.86
C TYR A 578 -8.87 -8.33 -11.52
N ALA A 579 -8.92 -7.03 -11.18
CA ALA A 579 -10.18 -6.34 -10.88
C ALA A 579 -11.16 -6.36 -12.07
N MET A 580 -10.63 -6.32 -13.29
CA MET A 580 -11.40 -6.25 -14.53
C MET A 580 -11.69 -7.61 -15.19
N ALA A 581 -11.26 -8.72 -14.58
CA ALA A 581 -11.34 -10.06 -15.19
C ALA A 581 -12.78 -10.51 -15.54
N ASN A 582 -13.77 -10.02 -14.80
CA ASN A 582 -15.19 -10.34 -15.00
C ASN A 582 -16.02 -9.13 -15.47
N VAL A 583 -15.38 -8.05 -15.92
CA VAL A 583 -16.04 -6.86 -16.48
C VAL A 583 -16.16 -7.02 -18.00
N PRO A 584 -17.29 -6.61 -18.62
CA PRO A 584 -17.42 -6.64 -20.08
C PRO A 584 -16.26 -5.96 -20.80
N ILE A 585 -15.80 -6.54 -21.91
CA ILE A 585 -14.61 -6.07 -22.63
C ILE A 585 -14.74 -4.62 -23.10
N GLU A 586 -15.96 -4.19 -23.39
CA GLU A 586 -16.32 -2.85 -23.83
C GLU A 586 -15.99 -1.80 -22.76
N GLN A 587 -16.05 -2.17 -21.49
CA GLN A 587 -15.75 -1.29 -20.35
C GLN A 587 -14.31 -1.46 -19.85
N ALA A 588 -13.69 -2.59 -20.17
CA ALA A 588 -12.44 -3.00 -19.56
C ALA A 588 -11.20 -2.65 -20.40
N TYR A 589 -11.30 -2.58 -21.73
CA TYR A 589 -10.11 -2.46 -22.59
C TYR A 589 -9.41 -1.10 -22.52
N CYS A 590 -8.11 -1.14 -22.27
CA CYS A 590 -7.24 0.02 -22.29
C CYS A 590 -7.11 0.67 -23.68
N PRO A 591 -7.11 2.01 -23.78
CA PRO A 591 -6.81 2.71 -25.03
C PRO A 591 -5.33 2.56 -25.46
N ARG A 592 -5.07 2.75 -26.76
CA ARG A 592 -3.71 2.83 -27.37
C ARG A 592 -2.81 1.62 -27.09
N ARG A 593 -3.35 0.40 -27.21
CA ARG A 593 -2.55 -0.83 -27.11
C ARG A 593 -1.53 -0.91 -28.24
N VAL A 594 -0.25 -0.91 -27.89
CA VAL A 594 0.86 -1.04 -28.85
C VAL A 594 1.03 -2.49 -29.32
N LEU A 595 0.60 -3.48 -28.51
CA LEU A 595 0.72 -4.90 -28.82
C LEU A 595 -0.62 -5.49 -29.29
N PRO A 596 -0.65 -6.32 -30.36
CA PRO A 596 -1.87 -6.91 -30.89
C PRO A 596 -2.44 -8.03 -30.01
N GLN A 597 -1.62 -8.68 -29.19
CA GLN A 597 -2.05 -9.57 -28.11
C GLN A 597 -2.13 -8.77 -26.82
N PRO A 598 -3.22 -8.82 -26.05
CA PRO A 598 -3.50 -7.67 -25.21
C PRO A 598 -2.88 -7.85 -23.84
N ASP A 599 -2.09 -6.85 -23.43
CA ASP A 599 -1.98 -6.45 -22.03
C ASP A 599 -3.30 -5.74 -21.66
N ARG A 600 -4.39 -6.52 -21.61
CA ARG A 600 -5.79 -6.10 -21.76
C ARG A 600 -6.21 -4.92 -20.88
N PHE A 601 -5.74 -4.88 -19.63
CA PHE A 601 -6.27 -3.98 -18.59
C PHE A 601 -5.16 -3.28 -17.78
N ASN A 602 -3.92 -3.31 -18.26
CA ASN A 602 -2.74 -2.84 -17.52
C ASN A 602 -2.65 -1.30 -17.36
N CYS A 603 -3.57 -0.52 -17.93
CA CYS A 603 -3.56 0.93 -17.87
C CYS A 603 -4.29 1.47 -16.63
N TRP A 604 -5.38 0.84 -16.18
CA TRP A 604 -6.27 1.43 -15.17
C TRP A 604 -5.70 1.42 -13.73
N ARG A 605 -4.64 0.64 -13.50
CA ARG A 605 -3.98 0.47 -12.19
C ARG A 605 -2.87 1.49 -11.86
N ALA A 606 -2.55 2.42 -12.77
CA ALA A 606 -1.59 3.48 -12.49
C ALA A 606 -2.15 4.51 -11.49
N SER A 607 -1.30 5.05 -10.60
CA SER A 607 -1.69 6.20 -9.76
C SER A 607 -1.75 7.51 -10.56
N PHE A 608 -0.83 7.65 -11.53
CA PHE A 608 -0.77 8.75 -12.49
C PHE A 608 -0.67 8.17 -13.91
N GLY A 609 -1.72 8.31 -14.71
CA GLY A 609 -1.78 7.81 -16.09
C GLY A 609 -1.85 8.93 -17.12
N VAL A 610 -1.06 8.82 -18.19
CA VAL A 610 -1.03 9.80 -19.29
C VAL A 610 -1.18 9.06 -20.62
N ASP A 611 -2.24 9.34 -21.37
CA ASP A 611 -2.40 8.88 -22.75
C ASP A 611 -2.23 10.02 -23.78
N ALA A 612 -2.07 11.25 -23.29
CA ALA A 612 -1.80 12.45 -24.06
C ALA A 612 -0.39 12.46 -24.66
N ASP A 613 -0.29 12.87 -25.93
CA ASP A 613 0.99 13.16 -26.57
C ASP A 613 1.56 14.51 -26.05
N ASP A 614 2.87 14.71 -26.19
CA ASP A 614 3.58 15.95 -25.82
C ASP A 614 3.40 16.37 -24.35
N PHE A 615 3.32 15.39 -23.44
CA PHE A 615 3.22 15.64 -22.01
C PHE A 615 4.60 15.78 -21.37
N SER A 616 4.75 16.76 -20.48
CA SER A 616 5.96 16.94 -19.69
C SER A 616 5.66 17.05 -18.19
N MET A 617 6.52 16.50 -17.35
CA MET A 617 6.45 16.67 -15.90
C MET A 617 7.83 16.90 -15.29
N THR A 618 7.94 17.87 -14.39
CA THR A 618 9.19 18.16 -13.69
C THR A 618 9.01 18.60 -12.25
N ASP A 619 10.01 18.31 -11.41
CA ASP A 619 10.09 18.77 -10.03
C ASP A 619 8.95 18.24 -9.13
N VAL A 620 8.50 17.00 -9.37
CA VAL A 620 7.40 16.31 -8.67
C VAL A 620 7.82 14.91 -8.23
N THR A 621 7.35 14.45 -7.06
CA THR A 621 7.32 13.03 -6.71
C THR A 621 5.97 12.43 -7.12
N VAL A 622 5.99 11.30 -7.81
CA VAL A 622 4.80 10.44 -7.99
C VAL A 622 5.04 9.13 -7.25
N ARG A 623 4.14 8.78 -6.33
CA ARG A 623 4.26 7.58 -5.49
C ARG A 623 3.01 6.71 -5.56
N ASN A 624 3.19 5.43 -5.88
CA ASN A 624 2.14 4.45 -5.64
C ASN A 624 2.21 3.97 -4.18
N LEU A 625 1.10 4.03 -3.45
CA LEU A 625 1.04 3.64 -2.03
C LEU A 625 0.74 2.15 -1.83
N THR A 626 0.68 1.36 -2.91
CA THR A 626 0.57 -0.10 -2.82
C THR A 626 1.82 -0.66 -2.11
N PRO A 627 1.66 -1.46 -1.03
CA PRO A 627 2.79 -1.98 -0.28
C PRO A 627 3.58 -3.02 -1.09
N TYR A 628 4.78 -3.36 -0.61
CA TYR A 628 5.56 -4.48 -1.13
C TYR A 628 4.71 -5.77 -1.16
N ARG A 629 4.87 -6.57 -2.21
CA ARG A 629 4.02 -7.74 -2.52
C ARG A 629 2.51 -7.42 -2.63
N GLY A 630 2.12 -6.15 -2.79
CA GLY A 630 0.72 -5.71 -2.92
C GLY A 630 0.12 -5.84 -4.33
N SER A 631 0.71 -6.67 -5.20
CA SER A 631 0.50 -6.76 -6.66
C SER A 631 1.13 -5.63 -7.48
N GLN A 632 1.10 -5.76 -8.81
CA GLN A 632 1.65 -4.78 -9.74
C GLN A 632 0.97 -3.41 -9.61
N ALA A 633 1.77 -2.33 -9.57
CA ALA A 633 1.28 -1.01 -9.21
C ALA A 633 2.15 0.13 -9.76
N GLU A 634 1.81 0.66 -10.95
CA GLU A 634 2.52 1.79 -11.54
C GLU A 634 2.31 3.06 -10.71
N ALA A 635 3.39 3.71 -10.31
CA ALA A 635 3.32 5.10 -9.85
C ALA A 635 2.99 5.99 -11.05
N PHE A 636 3.74 5.87 -12.15
CA PHE A 636 3.52 6.62 -13.38
C PHE A 636 3.41 5.72 -14.60
N ARG A 637 2.41 5.97 -15.44
CA ARG A 637 2.24 5.38 -16.77
C ARG A 637 2.15 6.49 -17.83
N GLY A 638 3.01 6.45 -18.84
CA GLY A 638 2.88 7.23 -20.07
C GLY A 638 2.66 6.34 -21.29
N ASN A 639 1.56 6.54 -22.02
CA ASN A 639 1.25 5.84 -23.28
C ASN A 639 1.19 6.79 -24.50
N GLY A 640 1.37 8.09 -24.30
CA GLY A 640 1.44 9.06 -25.38
C GLY A 640 2.81 9.11 -26.06
N GLU A 641 2.88 9.76 -27.21
CA GLU A 641 4.14 10.08 -27.88
C GLU A 641 4.80 11.31 -27.25
N ARG A 642 6.14 11.30 -27.13
CA ARG A 642 6.95 12.45 -26.66
C ARG A 642 6.66 12.82 -25.19
N ILE A 643 6.76 11.85 -24.30
CA ILE A 643 6.64 12.04 -22.84
C ILE A 643 8.00 12.45 -22.27
N VAL A 644 8.05 13.56 -21.53
CA VAL A 644 9.26 14.03 -20.83
C VAL A 644 9.07 14.02 -19.31
N LEU A 645 9.96 13.34 -18.59
CA LEU A 645 10.07 13.34 -17.14
C LEU A 645 11.45 13.88 -16.74
N GLY A 646 11.52 15.00 -16.03
CA GLY A 646 12.80 15.60 -15.63
C GLY A 646 12.81 16.01 -14.17
N ARG A 647 13.86 15.69 -13.41
CA ARG A 647 13.91 16.04 -11.97
C ARG A 647 12.72 15.51 -11.17
N VAL A 648 12.22 14.32 -11.54
CA VAL A 648 11.10 13.67 -10.85
C VAL A 648 11.59 12.57 -9.93
N ARG A 649 10.73 12.17 -8.99
CA ARG A 649 10.91 10.93 -8.22
C ARG A 649 9.72 10.01 -8.51
N ILE A 650 9.97 8.80 -9.01
CA ILE A 650 8.93 7.79 -9.25
C ILE A 650 9.13 6.67 -8.23
N LEU A 651 8.17 6.51 -7.32
CA LEU A 651 8.31 5.69 -6.12
C LEU A 651 7.25 4.58 -6.09
N GLY A 652 7.69 3.33 -6.04
CA GLY A 652 6.82 2.16 -5.94
C GLY A 652 7.62 0.89 -5.69
N TYR A 653 7.01 -0.25 -6.00
CA TYR A 653 7.63 -1.58 -5.94
C TYR A 653 7.59 -2.20 -7.36
N GLN A 654 6.72 -3.18 -7.58
CA GLN A 654 6.57 -3.83 -8.85
C GLN A 654 5.91 -2.89 -9.87
N ASP A 655 6.47 -2.81 -11.07
CA ASP A 655 5.95 -2.06 -12.22
C ASP A 655 5.93 -0.52 -12.05
N SER A 656 6.79 0.05 -11.19
CA SER A 656 6.76 1.47 -10.78
C SER A 656 6.64 2.52 -11.90
N LEU A 657 7.39 2.39 -12.98
CA LEU A 657 7.39 3.29 -14.15
C LEU A 657 7.08 2.51 -15.42
N ARG A 658 5.96 2.84 -16.07
CA ARG A 658 5.64 2.36 -17.41
C ARG A 658 5.73 3.48 -18.44
N LEU A 659 6.50 3.27 -19.51
CA LEU A 659 6.52 4.18 -20.66
C LEU A 659 6.29 3.42 -21.96
N GLN A 660 5.43 3.97 -22.82
CA GLN A 660 5.18 3.47 -24.16
C GLN A 660 5.38 4.58 -25.19
N GLY A 661 5.86 4.21 -26.39
CA GLY A 661 6.14 5.17 -27.45
C GLY A 661 7.51 5.82 -27.28
N LYS A 662 7.59 7.15 -27.36
CA LYS A 662 8.82 7.93 -27.16
C LYS A 662 8.84 8.58 -25.78
N GLY A 663 9.65 8.05 -24.87
CA GLY A 663 9.80 8.57 -23.51
C GLY A 663 11.23 9.05 -23.22
N PHE A 664 11.36 10.18 -22.52
CA PHE A 664 12.64 10.70 -22.05
C PHE A 664 12.59 10.96 -20.55
N VAL A 665 13.54 10.40 -19.80
CA VAL A 665 13.68 10.57 -18.35
C VAL A 665 15.08 11.08 -18.04
N THR A 666 15.21 12.19 -17.32
CA THR A 666 16.53 12.76 -16.96
C THR A 666 16.58 13.35 -15.56
N ASP A 667 17.76 13.37 -14.94
CA ASP A 667 18.01 13.98 -13.63
C ASP A 667 17.05 13.51 -12.54
N SER A 668 16.60 12.26 -12.63
CA SER A 668 15.48 11.73 -11.88
C SER A 668 15.90 10.59 -10.96
N TYR A 669 14.97 10.21 -10.10
CA TYR A 669 15.12 9.06 -9.20
C TYR A 669 13.94 8.11 -9.40
N VAL A 670 14.21 6.82 -9.59
CA VAL A 670 13.18 5.79 -9.69
C VAL A 670 13.54 4.66 -8.74
N GLU A 671 12.58 4.18 -7.93
CA GLU A 671 12.77 3.00 -7.07
C GLU A 671 11.70 1.94 -7.33
N GLY A 672 12.08 0.68 -7.11
CA GLY A 672 11.18 -0.47 -7.20
C GLY A 672 11.91 -1.81 -7.09
N ASP A 673 11.25 -2.91 -7.45
CA ASP A 673 11.81 -4.27 -7.36
C ASP A 673 11.67 -5.09 -8.65
N VAL A 674 10.48 -5.58 -8.97
CA VAL A 674 10.19 -6.44 -10.11
C VAL A 674 9.74 -5.56 -11.27
N ASP A 675 10.46 -5.64 -12.40
CA ASP A 675 10.15 -4.96 -13.66
C ASP A 675 9.85 -3.47 -13.50
N PHE A 676 10.51 -2.79 -12.56
CA PHE A 676 10.02 -1.50 -12.10
C PHE A 676 10.19 -0.35 -13.10
N ILE A 677 10.92 -0.57 -14.19
CA ILE A 677 10.83 0.23 -15.42
C ILE A 677 10.43 -0.70 -16.56
N TRP A 678 9.30 -0.46 -17.20
CA TRP A 678 8.83 -1.37 -18.26
C TRP A 678 8.00 -0.65 -19.31
N GLY A 679 7.64 -1.38 -20.36
CA GLY A 679 6.78 -0.87 -21.43
C GLY A 679 7.32 -1.25 -22.81
N THR A 680 7.15 -0.36 -23.79
CA THR A 680 7.39 -0.67 -25.21
C THR A 680 7.77 0.59 -26.00
N GLY A 681 8.62 0.45 -27.03
CA GLY A 681 9.10 1.59 -27.81
C GLY A 681 10.39 2.21 -27.27
N GLY A 682 10.73 3.39 -27.80
CA GLY A 682 11.98 4.10 -27.52
C GLY A 682 11.92 4.87 -26.22
N VAL A 683 12.47 4.32 -25.15
CA VAL A 683 12.59 4.98 -23.85
C VAL A 683 14.05 5.31 -23.60
N PHE A 684 14.34 6.56 -23.29
CA PHE A 684 15.70 7.01 -23.00
C PHE A 684 15.78 7.57 -21.59
N VAL A 685 16.57 6.93 -20.73
CA VAL A 685 16.76 7.33 -19.33
C VAL A 685 18.21 7.76 -19.15
N GLN A 686 18.45 8.98 -18.69
CA GLN A 686 19.81 9.48 -18.47
C GLN A 686 20.02 10.17 -17.14
N ASP A 687 21.28 10.23 -16.68
CA ASP A 687 21.72 11.05 -15.54
C ASP A 687 20.82 10.87 -14.29
N SER A 688 20.35 9.65 -14.09
CA SER A 688 19.31 9.32 -13.10
C SER A 688 19.77 8.20 -12.16
N GLU A 689 19.22 8.18 -10.96
CA GLU A 689 19.41 7.08 -10.00
C GLU A 689 18.23 6.10 -10.09
N LEU A 690 18.55 4.83 -10.27
CA LEU A 690 17.59 3.73 -10.26
C LEU A 690 17.90 2.84 -9.05
N LYS A 691 17.06 2.86 -8.02
CA LYS A 691 17.28 2.16 -6.76
C LYS A 691 16.44 0.89 -6.67
N ALA A 692 17.11 -0.27 -6.67
CA ALA A 692 16.44 -1.54 -6.40
C ALA A 692 16.17 -1.70 -4.90
N LEU A 693 14.91 -1.94 -4.51
CA LEU A 693 14.54 -2.13 -3.11
C LEU A 693 14.74 -3.58 -2.65
N HIS A 694 14.51 -4.55 -3.54
CA HIS A 694 14.63 -5.99 -3.31
C HIS A 694 15.25 -6.70 -4.52
N ALA A 695 15.45 -8.01 -4.41
CA ALA A 695 15.75 -8.88 -5.55
C ALA A 695 14.68 -8.73 -6.65
N GLY A 696 15.10 -8.71 -7.91
CA GLY A 696 14.17 -8.41 -9.02
C GLY A 696 14.83 -8.01 -10.32
N TYR A 697 14.21 -7.06 -11.01
CA TYR A 697 14.57 -6.65 -12.38
C TYR A 697 14.42 -5.14 -12.53
N TYR A 698 15.49 -4.47 -12.98
CA TYR A 698 15.42 -3.06 -13.37
C TYR A 698 14.46 -2.82 -14.53
N ASN A 699 14.44 -3.75 -15.50
CA ASN A 699 13.75 -3.53 -16.75
C ASN A 699 12.99 -4.72 -17.31
N GLN A 700 11.80 -4.47 -17.87
CA GLN A 700 11.14 -5.39 -18.80
C GLN A 700 10.60 -4.64 -20.02
N VAL A 701 11.38 -4.64 -21.10
CA VAL A 701 10.94 -4.07 -22.40
C VAL A 701 10.19 -5.11 -23.22
N ARG A 702 9.08 -4.68 -23.85
CA ARG A 702 8.13 -5.51 -24.60
C ARG A 702 8.00 -5.03 -26.04
N ASN A 703 9.03 -5.22 -26.86
CA ASN A 703 8.96 -4.90 -28.30
C ASN A 703 8.66 -6.17 -29.11
N SER A 704 7.67 -6.07 -30.00
CA SER A 704 7.36 -7.10 -30.99
C SER A 704 7.91 -6.79 -32.38
N ASP A 705 8.50 -5.60 -32.57
CA ASP A 705 9.19 -5.17 -33.77
C ASP A 705 10.66 -4.81 -33.46
N ASN A 706 11.46 -4.60 -34.51
CA ASN A 706 12.87 -4.24 -34.37
C ASN A 706 13.08 -2.74 -34.07
N GLY A 707 12.08 -2.05 -33.51
CA GLY A 707 12.15 -0.65 -33.13
C GLY A 707 13.10 -0.37 -31.96
N PRO A 708 13.32 0.92 -31.64
CA PRO A 708 14.10 1.31 -30.47
C PRO A 708 13.43 0.76 -29.20
N GLY A 709 14.25 0.32 -28.25
CA GLY A 709 13.81 -0.11 -26.92
C GLY A 709 14.23 0.86 -25.83
N ASN A 710 14.60 0.31 -24.68
CA ASN A 710 14.99 1.08 -23.51
C ASN A 710 16.51 1.30 -23.50
N VAL A 711 16.96 2.55 -23.46
CA VAL A 711 18.36 2.96 -23.44
C VAL A 711 18.63 3.77 -22.18
N PHE A 712 19.61 3.31 -21.39
CA PHE A 712 20.01 3.88 -20.11
C PHE A 712 21.43 4.46 -20.25
N VAL A 713 21.61 5.76 -19.97
CA VAL A 713 22.88 6.47 -20.19
C VAL A 713 23.31 7.21 -18.94
N ARG A 714 24.50 6.94 -18.41
CA ARG A 714 25.00 7.57 -17.16
C ARG A 714 24.03 7.43 -15.99
N VAL A 715 23.32 6.31 -15.92
CA VAL A 715 22.47 6.01 -14.76
C VAL A 715 23.29 5.39 -13.64
N LYS A 716 22.84 5.59 -12.40
CA LYS A 716 23.39 4.93 -11.20
C LYS A 716 22.42 3.88 -10.72
N LEU A 717 22.83 2.62 -10.74
CA LEU A 717 22.08 1.49 -10.21
C LEU A 717 22.48 1.29 -8.75
N THR A 718 21.64 1.78 -7.83
CA THR A 718 21.85 1.69 -6.38
C THR A 718 20.85 0.72 -5.75
N ARG A 719 20.96 0.48 -4.44
CA ARG A 719 20.09 -0.47 -3.73
C ARG A 719 19.62 0.01 -2.36
N GLY A 720 18.51 -0.56 -1.91
CA GLY A 720 18.08 -0.60 -0.52
C GLY A 720 18.84 -1.67 0.28
N PRO A 721 18.65 -1.70 1.61
CA PRO A 721 19.28 -2.70 2.48
C PRO A 721 18.82 -4.14 2.17
N ASP A 722 17.62 -4.30 1.62
CA ASP A 722 16.97 -5.60 1.37
C ASP A 722 17.19 -6.15 -0.05
N ALA A 723 18.13 -5.56 -0.80
CA ALA A 723 18.59 -6.06 -2.09
C ALA A 723 20.03 -6.64 -1.95
N PRO A 724 20.16 -7.97 -1.79
CA PRO A 724 21.45 -8.63 -1.61
C PRO A 724 22.41 -8.44 -2.80
N ASP A 725 23.68 -8.78 -2.61
CA ASP A 725 24.62 -8.93 -3.73
C ASP A 725 24.10 -9.97 -4.73
N ASP A 726 24.39 -9.80 -6.03
CA ASP A 726 24.00 -10.72 -7.12
C ASP A 726 22.49 -11.06 -7.21
N SER A 727 21.60 -10.12 -6.86
CA SER A 727 20.16 -10.37 -6.71
C SER A 727 19.23 -9.68 -7.72
N VAL A 728 19.74 -8.72 -8.51
CA VAL A 728 18.91 -7.90 -9.41
C VAL A 728 19.44 -7.93 -10.83
N PHE A 729 18.59 -8.30 -11.78
CA PHE A 729 18.93 -8.25 -13.21
C PHE A 729 18.76 -6.83 -13.77
N LEU A 730 19.64 -6.46 -14.71
CA LEU A 730 19.53 -5.27 -15.56
C LEU A 730 18.24 -5.27 -16.39
N GLY A 731 17.79 -6.45 -16.82
CA GLY A 731 16.49 -6.60 -17.43
C GLY A 731 16.15 -8.04 -17.80
N ARG A 732 14.87 -8.28 -18.07
CA ARG A 732 14.37 -9.57 -18.57
C ARG A 732 13.44 -9.42 -19.76
N VAL A 733 13.29 -10.52 -20.50
CA VAL A 733 12.34 -10.61 -21.63
C VAL A 733 11.72 -11.99 -21.74
N GLU A 734 10.43 -12.05 -22.09
CA GLU A 734 9.76 -13.27 -22.54
C GLU A 734 9.97 -13.42 -24.06
N LEU A 735 10.95 -14.22 -24.48
CA LEU A 735 11.42 -14.29 -25.86
C LEU A 735 10.33 -14.71 -26.86
N SER A 736 9.42 -15.60 -26.48
CA SER A 736 8.31 -16.05 -27.33
C SER A 736 7.38 -14.91 -27.73
N ARG A 737 7.29 -13.85 -26.93
CA ARG A 737 6.39 -12.71 -27.16
C ARG A 737 7.12 -11.46 -27.62
N PHE A 738 8.33 -11.23 -27.12
CA PHE A 738 9.10 -10.01 -27.37
C PHE A 738 10.52 -10.32 -27.90
N PRO A 739 10.65 -11.06 -29.02
CA PRO A 739 11.94 -11.57 -29.49
C PRO A 739 12.92 -10.49 -29.94
N THR A 740 12.41 -9.28 -30.20
CA THR A 740 13.15 -8.15 -30.76
C THR A 740 13.37 -7.03 -29.74
N SER A 741 13.16 -7.30 -28.45
CA SER A 741 13.37 -6.33 -27.37
C SER A 741 14.81 -5.78 -27.33
N GLN A 742 14.93 -4.50 -26.96
CA GLN A 742 16.23 -3.83 -26.83
C GLN A 742 16.35 -3.18 -25.45
N VAL A 743 17.42 -3.53 -24.74
CA VAL A 743 17.82 -2.90 -23.48
C VAL A 743 19.30 -2.58 -23.58
N VAL A 744 19.66 -1.32 -23.39
CA VAL A 744 21.05 -0.86 -23.51
C VAL A 744 21.45 -0.09 -22.26
N PHE A 745 22.62 -0.40 -21.69
CA PHE A 745 23.26 0.43 -20.66
C PHE A 745 24.57 1.02 -21.19
N VAL A 746 24.72 2.34 -21.12
CA VAL A 746 25.91 3.08 -21.57
C VAL A 746 26.45 3.94 -20.44
N ASP A 747 27.74 3.84 -20.16
CA ASP A 747 28.48 4.64 -19.17
C ASP A 747 27.81 4.68 -17.78
N SER A 748 27.19 3.56 -17.38
CA SER A 748 26.35 3.47 -16.19
C SER A 748 27.12 2.87 -15.01
N ALA A 749 26.86 3.37 -13.79
CA ALA A 749 27.52 2.91 -12.57
C ALA A 749 26.61 1.96 -11.79
N MET A 750 27.14 0.86 -11.25
CA MET A 750 26.35 -0.21 -10.64
C MET A 750 26.94 -0.66 -9.29
N ASP A 751 26.10 -0.92 -8.30
CA ASP A 751 26.50 -1.59 -7.05
C ASP A 751 26.41 -3.12 -7.17
N LYS A 752 26.90 -3.84 -6.18
CA LYS A 752 27.10 -5.31 -6.16
C LYS A 752 25.82 -6.14 -6.21
N HIS A 753 24.64 -5.54 -6.01
CA HIS A 753 23.37 -6.26 -6.19
C HIS A 753 23.07 -6.57 -7.65
N VAL A 754 23.67 -5.83 -8.60
CA VAL A 754 23.49 -6.15 -10.01
C VAL A 754 24.09 -7.51 -10.31
N LYS A 755 23.26 -8.39 -10.85
CA LYS A 755 23.60 -9.77 -11.10
C LYS A 755 24.74 -9.89 -12.10
N THR A 756 25.67 -10.79 -11.85
CA THR A 756 26.80 -11.13 -12.72
C THR A 756 26.30 -11.46 -14.14
N ALA A 757 25.22 -12.24 -14.23
CA ALA A 757 24.54 -12.59 -15.48
C ALA A 757 24.00 -11.35 -16.24
N GLY A 758 23.74 -10.24 -15.55
CA GLY A 758 23.20 -9.01 -16.10
C GLY A 758 21.75 -9.14 -16.53
N PHE A 759 21.46 -9.99 -17.51
CA PHE A 759 20.15 -10.11 -18.15
C PHE A 759 19.54 -11.50 -18.01
N GLN A 760 18.23 -11.61 -18.22
CA GLN A 760 17.50 -12.87 -18.24
C GLN A 760 16.60 -12.98 -19.48
N VAL A 761 16.53 -14.18 -20.06
CA VAL A 761 15.54 -14.55 -21.07
C VAL A 761 14.64 -15.66 -20.52
N THR A 762 13.36 -15.61 -20.85
CA THR A 762 12.39 -16.64 -20.47
C THR A 762 11.58 -17.08 -21.69
N SER A 763 11.02 -18.29 -21.62
CA SER A 763 10.05 -18.83 -22.60
C SER A 763 10.47 -18.66 -24.08
N PRO A 764 11.49 -19.38 -24.58
CA PRO A 764 12.37 -20.31 -23.87
C PRO A 764 13.53 -19.57 -23.18
N ASN A 765 14.07 -20.14 -22.11
CA ASN A 765 15.33 -19.68 -21.52
C ASN A 765 16.51 -20.26 -22.32
N ASP A 766 16.64 -19.85 -23.58
CA ASP A 766 17.65 -20.34 -24.52
C ASP A 766 18.19 -19.19 -25.40
N CYS A 767 19.47 -18.87 -25.24
CA CYS A 767 20.13 -17.85 -26.03
C CYS A 767 20.24 -18.22 -27.53
N ALA A 768 20.16 -19.49 -27.91
CA ALA A 768 20.10 -19.88 -29.32
C ALA A 768 18.81 -19.39 -30.00
N ALA A 769 17.74 -19.16 -29.23
CA ALA A 769 16.47 -18.59 -29.71
C ALA A 769 16.45 -17.04 -29.71
N ALA A 770 17.50 -16.37 -29.19
CA ALA A 770 17.53 -14.93 -28.97
C ALA A 770 18.17 -14.11 -30.12
N GLY A 771 18.13 -14.61 -31.36
CA GLY A 771 18.90 -14.06 -32.49
C GLY A 771 18.58 -12.60 -32.88
N GLN A 772 17.47 -12.03 -32.40
CA GLN A 772 17.05 -10.65 -32.66
C GLN A 772 17.07 -9.76 -31.41
N LEU A 773 17.40 -10.33 -30.25
CA LEU A 773 17.44 -9.63 -28.98
C LEU A 773 18.62 -8.66 -28.94
N ARG A 774 18.41 -7.47 -28.37
CA ARG A 774 19.42 -6.42 -28.27
C ARG A 774 19.68 -6.03 -26.82
N PHE A 775 20.27 -6.96 -26.05
CA PHE A 775 20.77 -6.70 -24.70
C PHE A 775 22.23 -6.26 -24.75
N TRP A 776 22.46 -4.97 -24.61
CA TRP A 776 23.77 -4.36 -24.87
C TRP A 776 24.29 -3.56 -23.68
N GLU A 777 25.61 -3.54 -23.53
CA GLU A 777 26.31 -2.76 -22.50
C GLU A 777 27.54 -2.05 -23.09
N TYR A 778 27.87 -0.88 -22.56
CA TYR A 778 29.13 -0.18 -22.85
C TYR A 778 29.59 0.62 -21.63
N GLY A 779 30.87 0.48 -21.27
CA GLY A 779 31.50 1.39 -20.29
C GLY A 779 30.90 1.33 -18.88
N SER A 780 30.29 0.22 -18.49
CA SER A 780 29.74 0.06 -17.13
C SER A 780 30.85 0.08 -16.07
N THR A 781 30.59 0.79 -14.97
CA THR A 781 31.52 0.93 -13.84
C THR A 781 30.86 0.54 -12.52
N ASP A 782 31.64 0.30 -11.48
CA ASP A 782 31.11 0.29 -10.12
C ASP A 782 30.79 1.74 -9.65
N LEU A 783 30.17 1.88 -8.48
CA LEU A 783 29.86 3.21 -7.93
C LEU A 783 31.11 4.07 -7.63
N ALA A 784 32.31 3.48 -7.59
CA ALA A 784 33.58 4.17 -7.41
C ALA A 784 34.27 4.53 -8.76
N GLY A 785 33.65 4.19 -9.89
CA GLY A 785 34.14 4.48 -11.24
C GLY A 785 35.14 3.47 -11.80
N GLN A 786 35.31 2.30 -11.17
CA GLN A 786 36.15 1.22 -11.71
C GLN A 786 35.37 0.41 -12.76
N PRO A 787 35.97 0.02 -13.90
CA PRO A 787 35.30 -0.82 -14.88
C PRO A 787 34.78 -2.13 -14.29
N LEU A 788 33.54 -2.52 -14.63
CA LEU A 788 32.98 -3.82 -14.22
C LEU A 788 33.51 -4.98 -15.07
N ASP A 789 33.67 -6.14 -14.45
CA ASP A 789 33.86 -7.40 -15.17
C ASP A 789 32.52 -7.85 -15.77
N THR A 790 32.42 -7.84 -17.09
CA THR A 790 31.24 -8.26 -17.85
C THR A 790 31.40 -9.65 -18.48
N SER A 791 32.47 -10.39 -18.17
CA SER A 791 32.71 -11.73 -18.74
C SER A 791 31.64 -12.77 -18.33
N GLY A 792 30.97 -12.55 -17.19
CA GLY A 792 29.88 -13.40 -16.70
C GLY A 792 28.47 -13.03 -17.19
N ARG A 793 28.35 -12.04 -18.08
CA ARG A 793 27.04 -11.64 -18.64
C ARG A 793 26.42 -12.75 -19.48
N LEU A 794 25.09 -12.73 -19.59
CA LEU A 794 24.30 -13.67 -20.39
C LEU A 794 24.87 -13.82 -21.81
N ALA A 795 25.00 -15.05 -22.31
CA ALA A 795 25.71 -15.34 -23.56
C ALA A 795 25.12 -14.66 -24.82
N CYS A 796 23.82 -14.34 -24.80
CA CYS A 796 23.14 -13.59 -25.88
C CYS A 796 23.08 -12.08 -25.63
N SER A 797 23.80 -11.57 -24.62
CA SER A 797 24.08 -10.13 -24.47
C SER A 797 25.39 -9.76 -25.17
N ARG A 798 25.62 -8.46 -25.39
CA ARG A 798 26.78 -7.97 -26.16
C ARG A 798 27.40 -6.73 -25.53
N GLN A 799 28.72 -6.70 -25.43
CA GLN A 799 29.48 -5.47 -25.15
C GLN A 799 29.66 -4.70 -26.46
N LEU A 800 29.30 -3.42 -26.48
CA LEU A 800 29.42 -2.56 -27.65
C LEU A 800 30.87 -2.05 -27.84
N SER A 801 31.20 -1.64 -29.05
CA SER A 801 32.36 -0.79 -29.31
C SER A 801 32.05 0.69 -29.01
N ALA A 802 33.10 1.52 -28.94
CA ALA A 802 32.95 2.97 -28.73
C ALA A 802 32.09 3.63 -29.84
N ASP A 803 32.31 3.23 -31.10
CA ASP A 803 31.59 3.77 -32.26
C ASP A 803 30.11 3.36 -32.25
N GLU A 804 29.79 2.13 -31.81
CA GLU A 804 28.41 1.67 -31.66
C GLU A 804 27.69 2.36 -30.48
N ALA A 805 28.42 2.65 -29.40
CA ALA A 805 27.87 3.34 -28.24
C ALA A 805 27.70 4.85 -28.46
N ALA A 806 28.48 5.47 -29.33
CA ALA A 806 28.44 6.91 -29.62
C ALA A 806 27.02 7.44 -29.94
N PRO A 807 26.27 6.87 -30.91
CA PRO A 807 24.92 7.35 -31.19
C PRO A 807 23.93 7.07 -30.05
N LEU A 808 24.15 6.04 -29.23
CA LEU A 808 23.26 5.69 -28.12
C LEU A 808 23.37 6.65 -26.92
N ARG A 809 24.31 7.60 -26.94
CA ARG A 809 24.41 8.68 -25.95
C ARG A 809 23.52 9.88 -26.27
N ASP A 810 23.06 9.99 -27.52
CA ASP A 810 22.19 11.07 -27.96
C ASP A 810 20.72 10.60 -27.92
N PRO A 811 19.86 11.20 -27.07
CA PRO A 811 18.45 10.84 -27.04
C PRO A 811 17.78 10.98 -28.41
N ALA A 812 18.18 11.93 -29.26
CA ALA A 812 17.56 12.12 -30.56
C ALA A 812 17.84 10.95 -31.52
N ALA A 813 18.98 10.29 -31.41
CA ALA A 813 19.30 9.10 -32.22
C ALA A 813 18.40 7.91 -31.86
N VAL A 814 18.04 7.76 -30.57
CA VAL A 814 17.16 6.69 -30.08
C VAL A 814 15.69 7.01 -30.31
N LEU A 815 15.31 8.28 -30.21
CA LEU A 815 13.92 8.75 -30.25
C LEU A 815 13.48 9.19 -31.66
N SER A 816 14.13 8.65 -32.68
CA SER A 816 13.84 8.89 -34.11
C SER A 816 13.84 10.37 -34.48
N GLY A 817 14.89 11.09 -34.10
CA GLY A 817 15.11 12.52 -34.40
C GLY A 817 14.37 13.49 -33.47
N TRP A 818 13.64 13.02 -32.46
CA TRP A 818 13.02 13.90 -31.48
C TRP A 818 14.05 14.42 -30.48
N HIS A 819 14.13 15.74 -30.33
CA HIS A 819 14.96 16.41 -29.33
C HIS A 819 14.11 16.75 -28.09
N PRO A 820 14.15 15.95 -27.02
CA PRO A 820 13.36 16.23 -25.83
C PRO A 820 13.88 17.48 -25.11
N VAL A 821 12.96 18.29 -24.59
CA VAL A 821 13.26 19.50 -23.82
C VAL A 821 12.67 19.36 -22.43
N VAL A 822 13.49 19.52 -21.39
CA VAL A 822 13.02 19.52 -20.01
C VAL A 822 12.47 20.91 -19.65
N PRO A 823 11.22 21.02 -19.17
CA PRO A 823 10.67 22.30 -18.76
C PRO A 823 11.49 22.97 -17.64
N THR A 824 11.55 24.30 -17.67
CA THR A 824 12.25 25.10 -16.63
C THR A 824 11.36 25.33 -15.42
N SER A 825 11.94 25.16 -14.23
CA SER A 825 11.26 25.41 -12.94
C SER A 825 11.08 26.88 -12.61
N ARG A 826 11.85 27.78 -13.23
CA ARG A 826 11.74 29.23 -13.02
C ARG A 826 10.54 29.77 -13.79
N SER A 827 9.62 30.43 -13.09
CA SER A 827 8.74 31.39 -13.78
C SER A 827 9.65 32.48 -14.32
N GLU A 828 9.77 32.61 -15.63
CA GLU A 828 10.17 33.90 -16.19
C GLU A 828 9.16 34.91 -15.67
N ARG A 829 9.64 35.80 -14.81
CA ARG A 829 8.89 36.89 -14.20
C ARG A 829 9.09 38.14 -15.03
#